data_AF-A0A2M7WD45-F1
#
_entry.id   AF-A0A2M7WD45-F1
#
_cell.length_a   1.000
_cell.length_b   1.000
_cell.length_c   1.000
_cell.angle_alpha   90.00
_cell.angle_beta   90.00
_cell.angle_gamma   90.00
#
_symmetry.space_group_name_H-M   'P 1'
#
loop_
_entity.id
_entity.type
_entity.pdbx_description
1 polymer ?
#
loop_
_entity_poly.entity_id
_entity_poly.type
_entity_poly.pdbx_seq_one_letter_code
_entity_poly.pdbx_strand_id
1 'polypeptide(L)'
;MAQGWWKSDQFVGVGVFLGLTLMVMMGWTGLEKVEYAVYDAAVSASSGVDEANDVVLVTIDDPSIARMGRWPWPRDLLAEGIDRIQSARPRVIGLDILLSEPDRNPGLAALKGLSEELPPILQEGQVQPETAQAVMGKVTDWSNKIDYDQRLAKSLSDAGDVVLPMYFALSPKATQGGELPQWMDGLAIGDVSVPPDIIGANWSAQRADPPIELFGNTVLETGHLNVVLDSDNAYRSDLVAVNWGGSYVPSFSVALAAAYMGLSVQDLSLEKGVGLYMDSTYLPLTPDNRVYFPYFGKMDAFTHISYADLLRGDVPESTFRDRVVLVGMTANGLSDRNLTPLGDNLDNMVIIANSVESLIQGKVNVRPDWGAMVKWGLWLLVGIFVAFGLPRLKAGMGAAISATLFVILLGTGFFVLLSQNLWLETATPASLLFFGYTILVSKRFFSTEKHKEIAEIGAQQDNKMLGLSYQAQGQLDMAFSAFRKVPVGHVKDELYNLGLDFERKRQFAKAAAVYEHIFETMPDFKDVSARSKRLKQAEETMIFGLGGGGGGGGLVLSEDGATRPTLGRYEIMKELGKGAMGVVYLGEDPTIHRKVAIKTMRLAEEFEAEDLKEVKERFFREAETAGRLNHPNIVTIFDAGEDQDLAYIAMELLDGHEITVLVKKYQQGMPVAAALKIVLSVADALDYADQNEVVHRDIKPANIMILKDGTVKVTDFGIARITSSSRTKTGVVLGTPSYMSPEQVAGKHVDGRSDIFSLGVVLFELLTGKKPFSGDSMATLMYQIANEEPITLDALRPGLPQCTQAIVKKALEKKVENRYQRASEMANDIKRCMAQIAAQRKSAEAAPEGDA
;
A
#
# COMPACT_ATOMS: atom_id res chain seq x y z
N MET A 1 -42.17 -11.45 28.92
CA MET A 1 -42.00 -10.24 28.07
C MET A 1 -40.60 -9.61 28.14
N ALA A 2 -39.73 -9.89 29.13
CA ALA A 2 -38.41 -9.26 29.23
C ALA A 2 -37.23 -9.94 28.46
N GLN A 3 -37.39 -11.17 27.96
CA GLN A 3 -36.29 -11.91 27.31
C GLN A 3 -36.09 -11.62 25.81
N GLY A 4 -36.99 -10.85 25.16
CA GLY A 4 -36.88 -10.51 23.74
C GLY A 4 -36.20 -9.17 23.44
N TRP A 5 -36.06 -8.29 24.44
CA TRP A 5 -35.61 -6.91 24.24
C TRP A 5 -34.10 -6.80 23.93
N TRP A 6 -33.30 -7.66 24.56
CA TRP A 6 -31.83 -7.71 24.43
C TRP A 6 -31.32 -8.17 23.05
N LYS A 7 -32.19 -8.67 22.18
CA LYS A 7 -31.84 -9.13 20.82
C LYS A 7 -32.07 -8.08 19.72
N SER A 8 -32.75 -6.97 20.05
CA SER A 8 -33.06 -5.90 19.09
C SER A 8 -31.79 -5.28 18.51
N ASP A 9 -31.79 -5.01 17.21
CA ASP A 9 -30.71 -4.27 16.52
C ASP A 9 -30.44 -2.90 17.15
N GLN A 10 -31.43 -2.32 17.82
CA GLN A 10 -31.28 -1.06 18.55
C GLN A 10 -30.31 -1.17 19.71
N PHE A 11 -30.34 -2.28 20.46
CA PHE A 11 -29.45 -2.47 21.61
C PHE A 11 -27.99 -2.63 21.16
N VAL A 12 -27.78 -3.27 20.01
CA VAL A 12 -26.45 -3.40 19.40
C VAL A 12 -25.95 -2.04 18.92
N GLY A 13 -26.79 -1.24 18.27
CA GLY A 13 -26.43 0.12 17.88
C GLY A 13 -26.09 1.02 19.08
N VAL A 14 -26.87 0.94 20.17
CA VAL A 14 -26.55 1.62 21.44
C VAL A 14 -25.23 1.09 22.04
N GLY A 15 -25.02 -0.23 22.02
CA GLY A 15 -23.80 -0.85 22.51
C GLY A 15 -22.55 -0.41 21.74
N VAL A 16 -22.61 -0.32 20.41
CA VAL A 16 -21.51 0.19 19.58
C VAL A 16 -21.24 1.66 19.88
N PHE A 17 -22.29 2.49 19.95
CA PHE A 17 -22.15 3.91 20.29
C PHE A 17 -21.50 4.10 21.66
N LEU A 18 -22.03 3.45 22.70
CA LEU A 18 -21.48 3.55 24.06
C LEU A 18 -20.09 2.94 24.18
N GLY A 19 -19.83 1.82 23.49
CA GLY A 19 -18.52 1.16 23.49
C GLY A 19 -17.44 2.02 22.85
N LEU A 20 -17.70 2.59 21.67
CA LEU A 20 -16.77 3.50 21.02
C LEU A 20 -16.61 4.81 21.80
N THR A 21 -17.70 5.33 22.37
CA THR A 21 -17.63 6.52 23.25
C THR A 21 -16.74 6.24 24.47
N LEU A 22 -16.90 5.07 25.10
CA LEU A 22 -16.06 4.66 26.23
C LEU A 22 -14.59 4.52 25.82
N MET A 23 -14.30 3.95 24.65
CA MET A 23 -12.92 3.86 24.13
C MET A 23 -12.30 5.24 23.95
N VAL A 24 -13.03 6.19 23.37
CA VAL A 24 -12.55 7.58 23.23
C VAL A 24 -12.33 8.23 24.60
N MET A 25 -13.26 8.04 25.54
CA MET A 25 -13.12 8.55 26.91
C MET A 25 -11.96 7.91 27.68
N MET A 26 -11.62 6.65 27.38
CA MET A 26 -10.46 5.94 27.93
C MET A 26 -9.14 6.34 27.27
N GLY A 27 -9.14 7.33 26.38
CA GLY A 27 -7.93 7.85 25.74
C GLY A 27 -7.42 6.99 24.58
N TRP A 28 -8.27 6.19 23.94
CA TRP A 28 -7.88 5.47 22.73
C TRP A 28 -7.68 6.44 21.56
N THR A 29 -6.43 6.54 21.08
CA THR A 29 -6.02 7.49 20.02
C THR A 29 -6.29 7.00 18.60
N GLY A 30 -6.89 5.82 18.42
CA GLY A 30 -7.09 5.24 17.09
C GLY A 30 -7.99 6.07 16.17
N LEU A 31 -9.02 6.74 16.71
CA LEU A 31 -9.85 7.66 15.92
C LEU A 31 -9.11 8.97 15.59
N GLU A 32 -8.23 9.42 16.48
CA GLU A 32 -7.41 10.61 16.27
C GLU A 32 -6.50 10.43 15.05
N LYS A 33 -5.94 9.22 14.86
CA LYS A 33 -5.14 8.89 13.67
C LYS A 33 -5.93 9.00 12.36
N VAL A 34 -7.23 8.67 12.38
CA VAL A 34 -8.09 8.85 11.20
C VAL A 34 -8.31 10.33 10.92
N GLU A 35 -8.43 11.15 11.97
CA GLU A 35 -8.52 12.60 11.85
C GLU A 35 -7.24 13.20 11.27
N TYR A 36 -6.08 12.78 11.77
CA TYR A 36 -4.77 13.18 11.24
C TYR A 36 -4.62 12.81 9.76
N ALA A 37 -5.05 11.60 9.36
CA ALA A 37 -4.98 11.19 7.96
C ALA A 37 -5.83 12.07 7.03
N VAL A 38 -7.01 12.53 7.48
CA VAL A 38 -7.86 13.45 6.71
C VAL A 38 -7.25 14.86 6.66
N TYR A 39 -6.70 15.33 7.78
CA TYR A 39 -5.96 16.59 7.85
C TYR A 39 -4.77 16.59 6.88
N ASP A 40 -3.96 15.53 6.90
CA ASP A 40 -2.78 15.39 6.05
C ASP A 40 -3.16 15.36 4.57
N ALA A 41 -4.21 14.61 4.22
CA ALA A 41 -4.71 14.58 2.86
C ALA A 41 -5.17 15.98 2.38
N ALA A 42 -5.77 16.79 3.25
CA ALA A 42 -6.18 18.14 2.92
C ALA A 42 -4.97 19.08 2.76
N VAL A 43 -4.03 19.07 3.72
CA VAL A 43 -2.83 19.91 3.66
C VAL A 43 -1.94 19.54 2.47
N SER A 44 -1.80 18.25 2.16
CA SER A 44 -1.09 17.78 0.97
C SER A 44 -1.76 18.28 -0.31
N ALA A 45 -3.11 18.28 -0.37
CA ALA A 45 -3.86 18.76 -1.52
C ALA A 45 -3.78 20.28 -1.74
N SER A 46 -3.53 21.08 -0.70
CA SER A 46 -3.30 22.53 -0.80
C SER A 46 -1.83 22.92 -0.95
N SER A 47 -0.90 21.98 -0.76
CA SER A 47 0.53 22.28 -0.88
C SER A 47 0.90 22.74 -2.30
N GLY A 48 1.74 23.77 -2.40
CA GLY A 48 2.15 24.39 -3.66
C GLY A 48 1.12 25.30 -4.33
N VAL A 49 -0.04 25.54 -3.71
CA VAL A 49 -1.01 26.54 -4.21
C VAL A 49 -0.54 27.97 -3.92
N ASP A 50 0.02 28.19 -2.73
CA ASP A 50 0.61 29.46 -2.33
C ASP A 50 2.12 29.45 -2.58
N GLU A 51 2.65 30.53 -3.15
CA GLU A 51 4.09 30.68 -3.37
C GLU A 51 4.81 31.04 -2.05
N ALA A 52 5.89 30.33 -1.74
CA ALA A 52 6.80 30.65 -0.66
C ALA A 52 7.95 31.53 -1.20
N ASN A 53 7.86 32.84 -0.94
CA ASN A 53 8.75 33.82 -1.56
C ASN A 53 9.60 34.60 -0.55
N ASP A 54 9.24 34.56 0.73
CA ASP A 54 9.88 35.36 1.77
C ASP A 54 11.08 34.65 2.40
N VAL A 55 11.14 33.31 2.31
CA VAL A 55 12.23 32.49 2.88
C VAL A 55 13.17 31.92 1.81
N VAL A 56 14.48 32.03 2.06
CA VAL A 56 15.56 31.44 1.24
C VAL A 56 16.41 30.52 2.09
N LEU A 57 16.74 29.34 1.56
CA LEU A 57 17.50 28.30 2.25
C LEU A 57 18.96 28.30 1.76
N VAL A 58 19.90 28.47 2.68
CA VAL A 58 21.33 28.23 2.45
C VAL A 58 21.73 26.94 3.16
N THR A 59 22.02 25.90 2.38
CA THR A 59 22.10 24.55 2.88
C THR A 59 23.53 24.04 3.00
N ILE A 60 23.85 23.50 4.18
CA ILE A 60 24.99 22.61 4.39
C ILE A 60 24.55 21.22 3.91
N ASP A 61 24.77 20.98 2.63
CA ASP A 61 24.33 19.81 1.88
C ASP A 61 25.50 18.86 1.53
N ASP A 62 25.18 17.67 1.00
CA ASP A 62 26.19 16.68 0.59
C ASP A 62 27.22 17.26 -0.41
N PRO A 63 26.81 18.07 -1.43
CA PRO A 63 27.74 18.79 -2.31
C PRO A 63 28.68 19.77 -1.59
N SER A 64 28.23 20.47 -0.55
CA SER A 64 29.10 21.35 0.23
C SER A 64 30.12 20.56 1.02
N ILE A 65 29.69 19.47 1.68
CA ILE A 65 30.59 18.59 2.44
C ILE A 65 31.63 17.95 1.52
N ALA A 66 31.23 17.53 0.31
CA ALA A 66 32.16 16.95 -0.66
C ALA A 66 33.25 17.94 -1.11
N ARG A 67 32.94 19.24 -1.18
CA ARG A 67 33.85 20.29 -1.66
C ARG A 67 34.68 20.95 -0.57
N MET A 68 34.07 21.19 0.59
CA MET A 68 34.68 21.95 1.70
C MET A 68 35.28 21.04 2.78
N GLY A 69 34.96 19.75 2.78
CA GLY A 69 35.39 18.79 3.78
C GLY A 69 34.28 18.42 4.76
N ARG A 70 34.61 17.51 5.70
CA ARG A 70 33.64 16.99 6.67
C ARG A 70 33.19 18.07 7.65
N TRP A 71 31.89 18.09 7.92
CA TRP A 71 31.29 18.85 9.01
C TRP A 71 31.69 18.26 10.38
N PRO A 72 31.84 19.07 11.46
CA PRO A 72 31.74 20.53 11.51
C PRO A 72 32.95 21.25 10.90
N TRP A 73 32.68 22.33 10.17
CA TRP A 73 33.70 23.23 9.64
C TRP A 73 34.16 24.23 10.70
N PRO A 74 35.36 24.83 10.57
CA PRO A 74 35.75 25.91 11.45
C PRO A 74 34.83 27.13 11.30
N ARG A 75 34.63 27.85 12.41
CA ARG A 75 33.64 28.94 12.52
C ARG A 75 33.99 30.18 11.68
N ASP A 76 35.21 30.28 11.18
CA ASP A 76 35.63 31.30 10.22
C ASP A 76 34.92 31.17 8.87
N LEU A 77 34.68 29.94 8.40
CA LEU A 77 33.90 29.68 7.19
C LEU A 77 32.43 30.07 7.38
N LEU A 78 31.89 29.83 8.59
CA LEU A 78 30.55 30.30 8.95
C LEU A 78 30.45 31.83 8.91
N ALA A 79 31.45 32.50 9.47
CA ALA A 79 31.56 33.95 9.46
C ALA A 79 31.65 34.51 8.03
N GLU A 80 32.43 33.87 7.14
CA GLU A 80 32.53 34.30 5.74
C GLU A 80 31.18 34.21 5.00
N GLY A 81 30.40 33.13 5.22
CA GLY A 81 29.09 33.02 4.60
C GLY A 81 28.10 34.06 5.13
N ILE A 82 28.12 34.35 6.43
CA ILE A 82 27.28 35.41 7.03
C ILE A 82 27.65 36.77 6.44
N ASP A 83 28.94 37.10 6.35
CA ASP A 83 29.41 38.36 5.74
C ASP A 83 28.93 38.51 4.29
N ARG A 84 28.93 37.40 3.51
CA ARG A 84 28.44 37.39 2.13
C ARG A 84 26.92 37.56 2.04
N ILE A 85 26.16 36.86 2.88
CA ILE A 85 24.70 37.01 2.94
C ILE A 85 24.37 38.46 3.31
N GLN A 86 25.04 39.01 4.34
CA GLN A 86 24.78 40.36 4.83
C GLN A 86 25.08 41.45 3.79
N SER A 87 26.05 41.23 2.90
CA SER A 87 26.35 42.16 1.81
C SER A 87 25.14 42.45 0.91
N ALA A 88 24.21 41.50 0.80
CA ALA A 88 22.98 41.63 0.02
C ALA A 88 21.81 42.31 0.77
N ARG A 89 21.97 42.57 2.09
CA ARG A 89 20.96 43.15 2.99
C ARG A 89 19.68 42.31 3.09
N PRO A 90 19.74 41.11 3.69
CA PRO A 90 18.54 40.36 4.03
C PRO A 90 17.71 41.10 5.09
N ARG A 91 16.47 40.66 5.33
CA ARG A 91 15.68 41.15 6.47
C ARG A 91 16.15 40.58 7.78
N VAL A 92 16.47 39.29 7.78
CA VAL A 92 16.95 38.56 8.94
C VAL A 92 17.70 37.30 8.47
N ILE A 93 18.74 36.93 9.20
CA ILE A 93 19.50 35.70 8.98
C ILE A 93 19.19 34.74 10.14
N GLY A 94 18.59 33.59 9.84
CA GLY A 94 18.45 32.50 10.81
C GLY A 94 19.61 31.53 10.68
N LEU A 95 20.48 31.43 11.67
CA LEU A 95 21.56 30.44 11.65
C LEU A 95 21.16 29.21 12.45
N ASP A 96 20.50 28.24 11.80
CA ASP A 96 20.02 26.97 12.36
C ASP A 96 21.18 26.00 12.68
N ILE A 97 22.06 26.42 13.59
CA ILE A 97 23.22 25.69 14.09
C ILE A 97 23.36 25.96 15.59
N LEU A 98 23.38 24.91 16.41
CA LEU A 98 23.57 25.04 17.86
C LEU A 98 25.03 25.41 18.17
N LEU A 99 25.25 26.63 18.66
CA LEU A 99 26.55 27.17 19.05
C LEU A 99 26.72 27.21 20.58
N SER A 100 26.34 26.12 21.26
CA SER A 100 26.27 26.04 22.74
C SER A 100 27.62 25.74 23.43
N GLU A 101 28.65 25.38 22.67
CA GLU A 101 29.98 25.12 23.20
C GLU A 101 31.04 26.04 22.57
N PRO A 102 32.10 26.45 23.29
CA PRO A 102 33.23 27.18 22.72
C PRO A 102 34.02 26.34 21.71
N ASP A 103 34.64 26.97 20.71
CA ASP A 103 35.51 26.27 19.78
C ASP A 103 36.77 25.74 20.48
N ARG A 104 37.10 24.47 20.22
CA ARG A 104 38.27 23.79 20.81
C ARG A 104 39.39 23.74 19.80
N ASN A 105 40.06 24.87 19.59
CA ASN A 105 41.22 24.97 18.71
C ASN A 105 42.54 24.71 19.48
N PRO A 106 43.22 23.57 19.27
CA PRO A 106 44.48 23.26 19.96
C PRO A 106 45.61 24.25 19.63
N GLY A 107 45.59 24.80 18.40
CA GLY A 107 46.55 25.82 17.98
C GLY A 107 46.37 27.13 18.77
N LEU A 108 45.12 27.54 19.00
CA LEU A 108 44.83 28.72 19.83
C LEU A 108 45.25 28.49 21.28
N ALA A 109 44.98 27.31 21.83
CA ALA A 109 45.43 26.95 23.17
C ALA A 109 46.97 26.98 23.30
N ALA A 110 47.69 26.45 22.30
CA ALA A 110 49.14 26.48 22.26
C ALA A 110 49.69 27.92 22.14
N LEU A 111 49.08 28.78 21.31
CA LEU A 111 49.50 30.18 21.19
C LEU A 111 49.18 31.01 22.45
N LYS A 112 48.07 30.73 23.13
CA LYS A 112 47.74 31.34 24.43
C LYS A 112 48.77 30.93 25.49
N GLY A 113 49.10 29.64 25.59
CA GLY A 113 50.17 29.16 26.47
C GLY A 113 51.53 29.80 26.13
N LEU A 114 51.87 29.89 24.85
CA LEU A 114 53.08 30.59 24.41
C LEU A 114 53.07 32.06 24.84
N SER A 115 51.94 32.75 24.73
CA SER A 115 51.83 34.16 25.14
C SER A 115 52.03 34.39 26.65
N GLU A 116 51.77 33.37 27.47
CA GLU A 116 51.99 33.39 28.93
C GLU A 116 53.43 33.03 29.31
N GLU A 117 54.04 32.05 28.63
CA GLU A 117 55.37 31.53 28.94
C GLU A 117 56.52 32.34 28.30
N LEU A 118 56.29 32.98 27.15
CA LEU A 118 57.33 33.69 26.40
C LEU A 118 57.84 34.97 27.09
N PRO A 119 57.01 35.81 27.76
CA PRO A 119 57.49 37.02 28.42
C PRO A 119 58.62 36.82 29.44
N PRO A 120 58.55 35.88 30.40
CA PRO A 120 59.67 35.64 31.33
C PRO A 120 60.91 35.10 30.61
N ILE A 121 60.76 34.23 29.61
CA ILE A 121 61.89 33.67 28.84
C ILE A 121 62.63 34.78 28.06
N LEU A 122 61.88 35.71 27.46
CA LEU A 122 62.47 36.85 26.73
C LEU A 122 63.18 37.83 27.67
N GLN A 123 62.67 38.00 28.89
CA GLN A 123 63.32 38.82 29.92
C GLN A 123 64.62 38.17 30.43
N GLU A 124 64.61 36.88 30.74
CA GLU A 124 65.82 36.14 31.17
C GLU A 124 66.89 36.08 30.07
N GLY A 125 66.47 35.93 28.81
CA GLY A 125 67.36 35.90 27.64
C GLY A 125 67.98 37.24 27.25
N GLN A 126 67.70 38.34 27.97
CA GLN A 126 68.17 39.70 27.66
C GLN A 126 67.87 40.13 26.20
N VAL A 127 66.74 39.71 25.66
CA VAL A 127 66.33 40.07 24.29
C VAL A 127 66.03 41.58 24.23
N GLN A 128 66.44 42.24 23.14
CA GLN A 128 66.15 43.67 22.96
C GLN A 128 64.63 43.92 23.03
N PRO A 129 64.16 44.96 23.78
CA PRO A 129 62.74 45.20 23.99
C PRO A 129 61.92 45.30 22.70
N GLU A 130 62.46 45.94 21.65
CA GLU A 130 61.79 46.07 20.35
C GLU A 130 61.57 44.71 19.68
N THR A 131 62.54 43.79 19.78
CA THR A 131 62.43 42.44 19.21
C THR A 131 61.45 41.59 20.02
N ALA A 132 61.49 41.68 21.35
CA ALA A 132 60.53 41.01 22.22
C ALA A 132 59.09 41.47 21.92
N GLN A 133 58.88 42.78 21.75
CA GLN A 133 57.58 43.33 21.39
C GLN A 133 57.12 42.90 19.99
N ALA A 134 58.02 42.84 19.01
CA ALA A 134 57.70 42.35 17.67
C ALA A 134 57.29 40.87 17.65
N VAL A 135 57.98 40.02 18.41
CA VAL A 135 57.63 38.60 18.55
C VAL A 135 56.28 38.43 19.25
N MET A 136 56.07 39.12 20.37
CA MET A 136 54.77 39.10 21.07
C MET A 136 53.64 39.61 20.16
N GLY A 137 53.88 40.67 19.39
CA GLY A 137 52.94 41.17 18.39
C GLY A 137 52.57 40.10 17.35
N LYS A 138 53.54 39.32 16.85
CA LYS A 138 53.26 38.20 15.93
C LYS A 138 52.46 37.08 16.57
N VAL A 139 52.75 36.72 17.82
CA VAL A 139 51.98 35.71 18.56
C VAL A 139 50.54 36.17 18.73
N THR A 140 50.32 37.42 19.14
CA THR A 140 48.98 38.02 19.25
C THR A 140 48.26 38.07 17.90
N ASP A 141 48.94 38.48 16.82
CA ASP A 141 48.38 38.50 15.47
C ASP A 141 47.93 37.10 15.02
N TRP A 142 48.71 36.07 15.31
CA TRP A 142 48.36 34.68 14.97
C TRP A 142 47.23 34.15 15.84
N SER A 143 47.24 34.42 17.15
CA SER A 143 46.15 34.07 18.05
C SER A 143 44.84 34.65 17.56
N ASN A 144 44.81 35.94 17.21
CA ASN A 144 43.61 36.61 16.71
C ASN A 144 43.12 36.05 15.37
N LYS A 145 44.03 35.57 14.51
CA LYS A 145 43.65 34.98 13.21
C LYS A 145 42.98 33.62 13.32
N ILE A 146 43.32 32.84 14.34
CA ILE A 146 42.79 31.48 14.54
C ILE A 146 41.75 31.40 15.66
N ASP A 147 41.42 32.54 16.28
CA ASP A 147 40.30 32.67 17.20
C ASP A 147 38.99 32.80 16.39
N TYR A 148 38.50 31.64 15.95
CA TYR A 148 37.33 31.54 15.08
C TYR A 148 36.03 31.95 15.78
N ASP A 149 35.96 31.83 17.11
CA ASP A 149 34.84 32.31 17.92
C ASP A 149 34.76 33.83 17.88
N GLN A 150 35.87 34.53 18.11
CA GLN A 150 35.91 35.99 17.98
C GLN A 150 35.61 36.45 16.55
N ARG A 151 36.08 35.72 15.54
CA ARG A 151 35.80 36.04 14.13
C ARG A 151 34.31 35.91 13.80
N LEU A 152 33.66 34.85 14.27
CA LEU A 152 32.23 34.64 14.07
C LEU A 152 31.40 35.67 14.86
N ALA A 153 31.73 35.91 16.14
CA ALA A 153 31.05 36.91 16.95
C ALA A 153 31.08 38.30 16.32
N LYS A 154 32.23 38.68 15.74
CA LYS A 154 32.34 39.93 14.98
C LYS A 154 31.42 39.95 13.76
N SER A 155 31.38 38.88 12.97
CA SER A 155 30.50 38.78 11.79
C SER A 155 29.02 38.86 12.17
N LEU A 156 28.61 38.17 13.24
CA LEU A 156 27.26 38.24 13.80
C LEU A 156 26.90 39.66 14.24
N SER A 157 27.80 40.33 14.96
CA SER A 157 27.62 41.71 15.40
C SER A 157 27.60 42.71 14.24
N ASP A 158 28.43 42.52 13.22
CA ASP A 158 28.48 43.38 12.03
C ASP A 158 27.20 43.21 11.18
N ALA A 159 26.59 42.03 11.20
CA ALA A 159 25.31 41.76 10.56
C ALA A 159 24.13 42.37 11.31
N GLY A 160 24.07 42.25 12.64
CA GLY A 160 23.05 42.87 13.50
C GLY A 160 21.65 42.25 13.42
N ASP A 161 21.31 41.58 12.32
CA ASP A 161 19.98 41.01 12.05
C ASP A 161 20.00 39.46 12.08
N VAL A 162 20.74 38.87 13.01
CA VAL A 162 20.90 37.41 13.11
C VAL A 162 20.08 36.85 14.26
N VAL A 163 19.39 35.73 14.04
CA VAL A 163 18.70 34.96 15.09
C VAL A 163 19.41 33.62 15.27
N LEU A 164 19.68 33.26 16.54
CA LEU A 164 20.31 31.97 16.88
C LEU A 164 19.33 31.01 17.55
N PRO A 165 19.44 29.71 17.26
CA PRO A 165 18.67 28.70 17.94
C PRO A 165 19.25 28.37 19.31
N MET A 166 18.38 27.89 20.18
CA MET A 166 18.73 27.18 21.40
C MET A 166 17.90 25.91 21.54
N TYR A 167 18.28 25.04 22.47
CA TYR A 167 17.52 23.82 22.74
C TYR A 167 17.15 23.73 24.22
N PHE A 168 15.93 23.27 24.52
CA PHE A 168 15.51 22.96 25.88
C PHE A 168 15.28 21.46 26.07
N ALA A 169 15.66 20.93 27.24
CA ALA A 169 15.17 19.64 27.69
C ALA A 169 13.79 19.81 28.35
N LEU A 170 12.73 19.50 27.61
CA LEU A 170 11.34 19.62 28.07
C LEU A 170 11.00 18.57 29.14
N SER A 171 10.18 18.98 30.12
CA SER A 171 9.60 18.05 31.09
C SER A 171 8.21 18.51 31.55
N PRO A 172 7.19 17.65 31.45
CA PRO A 172 5.83 17.95 31.93
C PRO A 172 5.72 18.23 33.44
N LYS A 173 6.72 17.80 34.24
CA LYS A 173 6.74 17.96 35.71
C LYS A 173 7.68 19.05 36.20
N ALA A 174 8.30 19.82 35.30
CA ALA A 174 9.25 20.84 35.70
C ALA A 174 8.50 22.05 36.27
N THR A 175 8.66 22.29 37.57
CA THR A 175 8.06 23.44 38.27
C THR A 175 9.01 24.62 38.39
N GLN A 176 10.32 24.42 38.20
CA GLN A 176 11.34 25.47 38.22
C GLN A 176 12.44 25.15 37.18
N GLY A 177 12.69 26.10 36.28
CA GLY A 177 13.92 26.13 35.47
C GLY A 177 15.07 26.71 36.30
N GLY A 178 16.32 26.57 35.83
CA GLY A 178 17.45 27.29 36.42
C GLY A 178 17.32 28.81 36.20
N GLU A 179 18.18 29.61 36.84
CA GLU A 179 18.25 31.06 36.52
C GLU A 179 18.69 31.25 35.06
N LEU A 180 18.03 32.15 34.33
CA LEU A 180 18.48 32.58 33.02
C LEU A 180 19.83 33.31 33.17
N PRO A 181 20.83 33.04 32.32
CA PRO A 181 21.96 33.92 32.16
C PRO A 181 21.46 35.37 31.92
N GLN A 182 22.11 36.37 32.53
CA GLN A 182 21.68 37.78 32.44
C GLN A 182 21.49 38.28 30.99
N TRP A 183 22.32 37.80 30.06
CA TRP A 183 22.20 38.17 28.65
C TRP A 183 20.91 37.66 27.99
N MET A 184 20.22 36.69 28.62
CA MET A 184 18.93 36.17 28.16
C MET A 184 17.71 36.92 28.70
N ASP A 185 17.89 37.94 29.55
CA ASP A 185 16.78 38.70 30.16
C ASP A 185 15.90 39.39 29.10
N GLY A 186 16.40 39.60 27.88
CA GLY A 186 15.68 40.21 26.77
C GLY A 186 15.07 39.25 25.75
N LEU A 187 15.23 37.93 25.92
CA LEU A 187 14.88 36.91 24.91
C LEU A 187 13.52 36.23 25.19
N ALA A 188 12.79 36.72 26.18
CA ALA A 188 11.47 36.23 26.55
C ALA A 188 10.38 37.16 26.00
N ILE A 189 9.22 36.57 25.74
CA ILE A 189 8.01 37.29 25.35
C ILE A 189 7.65 38.29 26.46
N GLY A 190 7.45 39.55 26.07
CA GLY A 190 7.35 40.67 27.02
C GLY A 190 6.04 40.72 27.79
N ASP A 191 4.92 40.42 27.12
CA ASP A 191 3.61 40.33 27.78
C ASP A 191 3.09 38.90 27.75
N VAL A 192 2.87 38.32 28.92
CA VAL A 192 2.38 36.95 29.06
C VAL A 192 1.22 36.90 30.04
N SER A 193 0.04 36.59 29.52
CA SER A 193 -1.18 36.46 30.31
C SER A 193 -1.59 34.99 30.47
N VAL A 194 -2.20 34.67 31.61
CA VAL A 194 -2.71 33.33 31.92
C VAL A 194 -4.22 33.42 32.12
N PRO A 195 -5.02 32.92 31.16
CA PRO A 195 -6.46 32.86 31.33
C PRO A 195 -6.84 32.01 32.56
N PRO A 196 -7.82 32.44 33.38
CA PRO A 196 -8.17 31.75 34.63
C PRO A 196 -8.74 30.33 34.41
N ASP A 197 -9.27 30.03 33.23
CA ASP A 197 -10.01 28.79 32.92
C ASP A 197 -9.20 27.74 32.13
N ILE A 198 -7.96 28.03 31.73
CA ILE A 198 -7.14 27.12 30.90
C ILE A 198 -6.12 26.36 31.76
N ILE A 199 -6.34 25.05 31.91
CA ILE A 199 -5.46 24.09 32.63
C ILE A 199 -4.48 23.43 31.63
N GLY A 200 -4.05 24.18 30.60
CA GLY A 200 -3.23 23.68 29.50
C GLY A 200 -1.87 23.13 29.94
N ALA A 201 -1.34 22.18 29.17
CA ALA A 201 0.00 21.62 29.41
C ALA A 201 1.05 22.71 29.15
N ASN A 202 1.62 23.24 30.23
CA ASN A 202 2.76 24.16 30.12
C ASN A 202 4.01 23.33 29.82
N TRP A 203 4.55 23.48 28.60
CA TRP A 203 5.85 22.95 28.25
C TRP A 203 6.92 23.72 29.01
N SER A 204 7.26 23.21 30.19
CA SER A 204 8.33 23.73 31.03
C SER A 204 9.63 22.98 30.75
N ALA A 205 10.73 23.71 30.72
CA ALA A 205 12.05 23.15 30.51
C ALA A 205 12.83 22.97 31.83
N GLN A 206 13.65 21.90 31.90
CA GLN A 206 14.53 21.61 33.05
C GLN A 206 15.97 22.05 32.79
N ARG A 207 16.43 21.89 31.55
CA ARG A 207 17.75 22.30 31.09
C ARG A 207 17.63 23.11 29.82
N ALA A 208 18.50 24.10 29.66
CA ALA A 208 18.67 24.88 28.45
C ALA A 208 20.10 24.69 27.95
N ASP A 209 20.23 24.57 26.64
CA ASP A 209 21.50 24.53 25.91
C ASP A 209 21.54 25.78 25.00
N PRO A 210 21.73 26.99 25.56
CA PRO A 210 21.77 28.25 24.79
C PRO A 210 23.10 28.41 24.02
N PRO A 211 23.18 29.32 23.04
CA PRO A 211 24.45 29.77 22.48
C PRO A 211 25.41 30.23 23.58
N ILE A 212 26.72 30.10 23.34
CA ILE A 212 27.71 30.68 24.25
C ILE A 212 27.49 32.20 24.38
N GLU A 213 27.75 32.73 25.57
CA GLU A 213 27.51 34.14 25.91
C GLU A 213 28.15 35.14 24.92
N LEU A 214 29.29 34.78 24.33
CA LEU A 214 29.95 35.58 23.30
C LEU A 214 29.04 35.83 22.08
N PHE A 215 28.27 34.83 21.64
CA PHE A 215 27.36 34.97 20.51
C PHE A 215 26.01 35.53 20.96
N GLY A 216 25.49 35.07 22.10
CA GLY A 216 24.21 35.53 22.65
C GLY A 216 24.13 37.05 22.80
N ASN A 217 25.23 37.70 23.19
CA ASN A 217 25.30 39.16 23.33
C ASN A 217 25.43 39.95 22.00
N THR A 218 25.62 39.26 20.87
CA THR A 218 25.90 39.90 19.56
C THR A 218 24.76 39.81 18.55
N VAL A 219 23.78 38.95 18.81
CA VAL A 219 22.69 38.63 17.89
C VAL A 219 21.43 39.41 18.23
N LEU A 220 20.52 39.49 17.25
CA LEU A 220 19.26 40.22 17.38
C LEU A 220 18.36 39.56 18.43
N GLU A 221 18.15 38.26 18.27
CA GLU A 221 17.27 37.45 19.12
C GLU A 221 17.74 35.98 19.18
N THR A 222 17.11 35.20 20.05
CA THR A 222 17.23 33.74 20.04
C THR A 222 15.87 33.07 20.13
N GLY A 223 15.77 31.84 19.68
CA GLY A 223 14.53 31.05 19.81
C GLY A 223 14.82 29.56 19.92
N HIS A 224 13.87 28.79 20.44
CA HIS A 224 14.09 27.36 20.67
C HIS A 224 13.77 26.49 19.44
N LEU A 225 14.51 25.39 19.27
CA LEU A 225 14.29 24.37 18.22
C LEU A 225 13.45 23.17 18.69
N ASN A 226 12.80 23.27 19.85
CA ASN A 226 12.04 22.16 20.41
C ASN A 226 10.89 21.71 19.50
N VAL A 227 10.93 20.42 19.14
CA VAL A 227 9.90 19.77 18.34
C VAL A 227 8.96 18.96 19.24
N VAL A 228 7.66 19.14 19.06
CA VAL A 228 6.61 18.32 19.67
C VAL A 228 5.86 17.59 18.57
N LEU A 229 6.00 16.27 18.53
CA LEU A 229 5.34 15.40 17.54
C LEU A 229 3.94 14.98 18.01
N ASP A 230 3.04 14.74 17.07
CA ASP A 230 1.70 14.21 17.35
C ASP A 230 1.72 12.70 17.67
N SER A 231 0.56 12.13 18.02
CA SER A 231 0.43 10.74 18.48
C SER A 231 0.77 9.66 17.44
N ASP A 232 0.97 10.06 16.18
CA ASP A 232 1.45 9.25 15.07
C ASP A 232 2.89 9.60 14.63
N ASN A 233 3.61 10.38 15.44
CA ASN A 233 4.99 10.86 15.22
C ASN A 233 5.17 11.82 14.04
N ALA A 234 4.11 12.46 13.55
CA ALA A 234 4.24 13.51 12.53
C ALA A 234 4.40 14.91 13.16
N TYR A 235 5.14 15.77 12.45
CA TYR A 235 5.36 17.17 12.79
C TYR A 235 4.32 18.02 12.02
N ARG A 236 3.26 18.46 12.69
CA ARG A 236 2.20 19.28 12.06
C ARG A 236 2.08 20.69 12.61
N SER A 237 2.72 20.96 13.73
CA SER A 237 2.56 22.22 14.47
C SER A 237 3.84 22.61 15.19
N ASP A 238 4.11 23.90 15.24
CA ASP A 238 5.25 24.47 15.96
C ASP A 238 4.87 24.75 17.41
N LEU A 239 5.79 24.49 18.36
CA LEU A 239 5.60 24.88 19.75
C LEU A 239 5.99 26.35 19.88
N VAL A 240 5.03 27.23 20.12
CA VAL A 240 5.25 28.69 20.00
C VAL A 240 6.13 29.25 21.11
N ALA A 241 6.01 28.72 22.32
CA ALA A 241 6.83 29.16 23.43
C ALA A 241 7.07 28.05 24.46
N VAL A 242 8.26 28.06 25.05
CA VAL A 242 8.68 27.20 26.16
C VAL A 242 8.82 28.04 27.42
N ASN A 243 8.27 27.52 28.51
CA ASN A 243 8.40 28.13 29.83
C ASN A 243 9.76 27.75 30.46
N TRP A 244 10.55 28.75 30.80
CA TRP A 244 11.78 28.62 31.55
C TRP A 244 11.74 29.54 32.76
N GLY A 245 11.56 28.98 33.96
CA GLY A 245 11.61 29.77 35.20
C GLY A 245 10.54 30.87 35.33
N GLY A 246 9.46 30.82 34.54
CA GLY A 246 8.43 31.86 34.47
C GLY A 246 8.54 32.76 33.23
N SER A 247 9.68 32.76 32.55
CA SER A 247 9.89 33.46 31.28
C SER A 247 9.51 32.56 30.11
N TYR A 248 8.85 33.11 29.09
CA TYR A 248 8.41 32.36 27.92
C TYR A 248 9.31 32.69 26.74
N VAL A 249 10.17 31.74 26.37
CA VAL A 249 11.08 31.88 25.23
C VAL A 249 10.36 31.42 23.97
N PRO A 250 10.34 32.20 22.88
CA PRO A 250 9.63 31.82 21.66
C PRO A 250 10.35 30.73 20.88
N SER A 251 9.63 30.09 19.95
CA SER A 251 10.21 29.21 18.95
C SER A 251 11.17 29.97 18.03
N PHE A 252 12.14 29.25 17.46
CA PHE A 252 13.04 29.83 16.47
C PHE A 252 12.29 30.40 15.26
N SER A 253 11.21 29.74 14.82
CA SER A 253 10.35 30.23 13.74
C SER A 253 9.63 31.53 14.10
N VAL A 254 9.14 31.65 15.34
CA VAL A 254 8.47 32.87 15.84
C VAL A 254 9.44 34.02 15.96
N ALA A 255 10.65 33.79 16.49
CA ALA A 255 11.69 34.81 16.57
C ALA A 255 12.09 35.33 15.17
N LEU A 256 12.23 34.43 14.18
CA LEU A 256 12.50 34.81 12.79
C LEU A 256 11.36 35.62 12.15
N ALA A 257 10.12 35.19 12.35
CA ALA A 257 8.95 35.90 11.82
C ALA A 257 8.79 37.29 12.45
N ALA A 258 8.98 37.40 13.77
CA ALA A 258 8.95 38.69 14.48
C ALA A 258 10.05 39.64 13.96
N ALA A 259 11.29 39.14 13.84
CA ALA A 259 12.40 39.91 13.30
C ALA A 259 12.16 40.35 11.85
N TYR A 260 11.59 39.49 11.00
CA TYR A 260 11.19 39.85 9.64
C TYR A 260 10.17 41.00 9.61
N MET A 261 9.22 41.00 10.55
CA MET A 261 8.24 42.08 10.73
C MET A 261 8.81 43.35 11.39
N GLY A 262 10.08 43.32 11.81
CA GLY A 262 10.73 44.43 12.53
C GLY A 262 10.30 44.56 13.99
N LEU A 263 9.83 43.46 14.60
CA LEU A 263 9.43 43.37 16.01
C LEU A 263 10.53 42.66 16.82
N SER A 264 10.71 43.08 18.09
CA SER A 264 11.46 42.29 19.07
C SER A 264 10.55 41.24 19.70
N VAL A 265 11.13 40.16 20.24
CA VAL A 265 10.35 39.15 20.99
C VAL A 265 9.66 39.75 22.21
N GLN A 266 10.17 40.86 22.75
CA GLN A 266 9.55 41.60 23.85
C GLN A 266 8.28 42.36 23.45
N ASP A 267 8.11 42.68 22.16
CA ASP A 267 6.91 43.35 21.64
C ASP A 267 5.74 42.37 21.48
N LEU A 268 5.99 41.07 21.64
CA LEU A 268 4.99 40.02 21.51
C LEU A 268 4.12 39.91 22.78
N SER A 269 2.85 39.60 22.59
CA SER A 269 1.93 39.27 23.69
C SER A 269 1.40 37.85 23.53
N LEU A 270 1.63 37.02 24.54
CA LEU A 270 1.19 35.62 24.59
C LEU A 270 0.03 35.46 25.58
N GLU A 271 -1.12 35.08 25.08
CA GLU A 271 -2.25 34.59 25.88
C GLU A 271 -2.21 33.06 25.88
N LYS A 272 -1.77 32.48 27.01
CA LYS A 272 -1.48 31.04 27.08
C LYS A 272 -2.69 30.18 26.72
N GLY A 273 -2.48 29.26 25.78
CA GLY A 273 -3.48 28.34 25.29
C GLY A 273 -4.57 28.97 24.44
N VAL A 274 -4.44 30.26 24.10
CA VAL A 274 -5.44 31.03 23.33
C VAL A 274 -4.82 31.61 22.07
N GLY A 275 -3.74 32.37 22.18
CA GLY A 275 -3.22 33.12 21.05
C GLY A 275 -1.89 33.82 21.28
N LEU A 276 -1.16 34.07 20.20
CA LEU A 276 0.01 34.94 20.15
C LEU A 276 -0.33 36.19 19.31
N TYR A 277 -0.05 37.36 19.85
CA TYR A 277 -0.15 38.63 19.15
C TYR A 277 1.25 39.09 18.74
N MET A 278 1.44 39.30 17.44
CA MET A 278 2.64 39.89 16.83
C MET A 278 2.21 41.21 16.18
N ASP A 279 2.22 42.28 16.96
CA ASP A 279 1.64 43.58 16.60
C ASP A 279 0.16 43.45 16.17
N SER A 280 -0.14 43.61 14.88
CA SER A 280 -1.50 43.53 14.33
C SER A 280 -1.93 42.12 13.92
N THR A 281 -0.99 41.16 13.93
CA THR A 281 -1.25 39.78 13.53
C THR A 281 -1.58 38.94 14.76
N TYR A 282 -2.75 38.30 14.75
CA TYR A 282 -3.20 37.38 15.79
C TYR A 282 -3.12 35.94 15.30
N LEU A 283 -2.41 35.11 16.06
CA LEU A 283 -2.22 33.69 15.79
C LEU A 283 -2.94 32.87 16.86
N PRO A 284 -4.06 32.21 16.54
CA PRO A 284 -4.73 31.33 17.49
C PRO A 284 -3.86 30.10 17.79
N LEU A 285 -3.78 29.76 19.07
CA LEU A 285 -2.98 28.64 19.57
C LEU A 285 -3.87 27.50 20.08
N THR A 286 -3.32 26.30 20.10
CA THR A 286 -3.90 25.20 20.85
C THR A 286 -3.71 25.39 22.36
N PRO A 287 -4.46 24.68 23.21
CA PRO A 287 -4.30 24.73 24.67
C PRO A 287 -2.90 24.40 25.21
N ASP A 288 -2.06 23.74 24.40
CA ASP A 288 -0.67 23.39 24.70
C ASP A 288 0.35 24.32 23.99
N ASN A 289 -0.08 25.52 23.58
CA ASN A 289 0.72 26.57 22.93
C ASN A 289 1.35 26.14 21.60
N ARG A 290 0.68 25.29 20.82
CA ARG A 290 1.12 24.89 19.49
C ARG A 290 0.32 25.62 18.42
N VAL A 291 0.94 25.83 17.27
CA VAL A 291 0.29 26.40 16.09
C VAL A 291 0.43 25.44 14.93
N TYR A 292 -0.69 24.97 14.38
CA TYR A 292 -0.65 24.17 13.15
C TYR A 292 -0.51 25.12 11.97
N PHE A 293 0.38 24.80 11.03
CA PHE A 293 0.62 25.63 9.86
C PHE A 293 0.30 24.87 8.57
N PRO A 294 -0.14 25.57 7.51
CA PRO A 294 -0.18 25.00 6.18
C PRO A 294 1.26 24.71 5.71
N TYR A 295 1.44 23.60 5.01
CA TYR A 295 2.70 23.32 4.33
C TYR A 295 2.65 23.91 2.92
N PHE A 296 3.48 24.92 2.67
CA PHE A 296 3.65 25.54 1.35
C PHE A 296 4.31 24.59 0.37
N GLY A 297 5.23 23.74 0.85
CA GLY A 297 5.75 22.64 0.06
C GLY A 297 7.00 21.99 0.64
N LYS A 298 7.67 21.24 -0.23
CA LYS A 298 8.91 20.53 0.07
C LYS A 298 10.12 21.44 -0.20
N MET A 299 11.31 20.86 -0.31
CA MET A 299 12.54 21.60 -0.61
C MET A 299 12.43 22.49 -1.86
N ASP A 300 11.81 21.98 -2.93
CA ASP A 300 11.68 22.70 -4.21
C ASP A 300 10.72 23.89 -4.16
N ALA A 301 9.92 24.02 -3.09
CA ALA A 301 9.04 25.18 -2.91
C ALA A 301 9.82 26.43 -2.48
N PHE A 302 11.03 26.27 -1.94
CA PHE A 302 11.88 27.36 -1.49
C PHE A 302 13.08 27.54 -2.40
N THR A 303 13.54 28.78 -2.54
CA THR A 303 14.83 29.04 -3.20
C THR A 303 15.93 28.47 -2.32
N HIS A 304 16.68 27.50 -2.85
CA HIS A 304 17.74 26.82 -2.10
C HIS A 304 19.11 27.00 -2.76
N ILE A 305 20.13 27.21 -1.93
CA ILE A 305 21.50 27.49 -2.33
C ILE A 305 22.45 26.65 -1.48
N SER A 306 23.34 25.91 -2.12
CA SER A 306 24.42 25.17 -1.44
C SER A 306 25.39 26.14 -0.77
N TYR A 307 25.80 25.88 0.47
CA TYR A 307 26.74 26.74 1.21
C TYR A 307 28.06 26.93 0.47
N ALA A 308 28.55 25.89 -0.21
CA ALA A 308 29.73 25.98 -1.05
C ALA A 308 29.56 26.90 -2.28
N ASP A 309 28.34 27.10 -2.78
CA ASP A 309 28.06 28.02 -3.89
C ASP A 309 28.01 29.47 -3.41
N LEU A 310 27.48 29.69 -2.20
CA LEU A 310 27.54 30.98 -1.51
C LEU A 310 28.98 31.46 -1.35
N LEU A 311 29.89 30.61 -0.85
CA LEU A 311 31.30 30.97 -0.67
C LEU A 311 32.07 31.18 -1.97
N ARG A 312 31.62 30.62 -3.09
CA ARG A 312 32.23 30.91 -4.40
C ARG A 312 31.82 32.28 -4.94
N GLY A 313 30.70 32.82 -4.48
CA GLY A 313 30.13 34.07 -5.01
C GLY A 313 29.37 33.87 -6.32
N ASP A 314 28.92 32.63 -6.60
CA ASP A 314 28.17 32.28 -7.82
C ASP A 314 26.67 32.66 -7.71
N VAL A 315 26.27 33.29 -6.61
CA VAL A 315 24.86 33.57 -6.27
C VAL A 315 24.58 35.07 -6.41
N PRO A 316 23.53 35.47 -7.15
CA PRO A 316 23.13 36.88 -7.24
C PRO A 316 22.72 37.46 -5.89
N GLU A 317 23.17 38.68 -5.56
CA GLU A 317 22.78 39.39 -4.32
C GLU A 317 21.26 39.60 -4.20
N SER A 318 20.56 39.75 -5.34
CA SER A 318 19.10 39.90 -5.35
C SER A 318 18.36 38.70 -4.74
N THR A 319 19.02 37.56 -4.61
CA THR A 319 18.43 36.35 -4.04
C THR A 319 18.13 36.51 -2.54
N PHE A 320 18.98 37.23 -1.81
CA PHE A 320 18.86 37.36 -0.34
C PHE A 320 18.18 38.65 0.11
N ARG A 321 18.15 39.66 -0.76
CA ARG A 321 17.67 41.00 -0.42
C ARG A 321 16.22 40.97 0.08
N ASP A 322 15.98 41.66 1.19
CA ASP A 322 14.66 41.81 1.81
C ASP A 322 13.95 40.49 2.19
N ARG A 323 14.69 39.38 2.33
CA ARG A 323 14.14 38.05 2.67
C ARG A 323 14.69 37.50 3.98
N VAL A 324 14.02 36.48 4.51
CA VAL A 324 14.57 35.62 5.56
C VAL A 324 15.58 34.67 4.93
N VAL A 325 16.83 34.68 5.40
CA VAL A 325 17.85 33.72 4.96
C VAL A 325 18.10 32.71 6.06
N LEU A 326 17.61 31.49 5.87
CA LEU A 326 17.81 30.39 6.80
C LEU A 326 19.07 29.61 6.38
N VAL A 327 20.04 29.51 7.27
CA VAL A 327 21.31 28.80 7.07
C VAL A 327 21.30 27.57 7.97
N GLY A 328 21.36 26.36 7.40
CA GLY A 328 21.18 25.14 8.18
C GLY A 328 21.61 23.86 7.47
N MET A 329 21.42 22.73 8.15
CA MET A 329 21.90 21.42 7.71
C MET A 329 20.82 20.62 6.97
N THR A 330 21.18 20.06 5.81
CA THR A 330 20.30 19.17 5.02
C THR A 330 21.02 17.92 4.49
N ALA A 331 22.34 17.85 4.66
CA ALA A 331 23.16 16.68 4.31
C ALA A 331 22.70 15.41 5.04
N ASN A 332 22.83 14.26 4.37
CA ASN A 332 22.34 13.00 4.89
C ASN A 332 23.10 12.59 6.16
N GLY A 333 22.35 12.30 7.24
CA GLY A 333 22.92 11.87 8.52
C GLY A 333 23.35 13.01 9.45
N LEU A 334 23.09 14.27 9.08
CA LEU A 334 23.35 15.43 9.92
C LEU A 334 22.10 16.20 10.35
N SER A 335 20.99 16.07 9.63
CA SER A 335 19.70 16.69 9.96
C SER A 335 18.66 15.63 10.32
N ASP A 336 17.86 15.91 11.35
CA ASP A 336 16.72 15.07 11.70
C ASP A 336 15.63 15.24 10.64
N ARG A 337 15.07 14.11 10.19
CA ARG A 337 13.95 14.09 9.25
C ARG A 337 12.69 13.62 9.92
N ASN A 338 11.64 14.41 9.80
CA ASN A 338 10.36 14.17 10.46
C ASN A 338 9.27 13.87 9.44
N LEU A 339 8.34 12.97 9.80
CA LEU A 339 7.14 12.73 9.01
C LEU A 339 6.27 13.99 9.01
N THR A 340 5.79 14.39 7.83
CA THR A 340 4.98 15.59 7.67
C THR A 340 3.65 15.29 6.97
N PRO A 341 2.67 16.20 7.03
CA PRO A 341 1.44 16.11 6.24
C PRO A 341 1.62 15.89 4.73
N LEU A 342 2.81 16.22 4.18
CA LEU A 342 3.11 16.01 2.77
C LEU A 342 3.45 14.54 2.42
N GLY A 343 3.44 13.64 3.40
CA GLY A 343 3.75 12.22 3.24
C GLY A 343 5.24 11.88 3.19
N ASP A 344 6.11 12.89 3.30
CA ASP A 344 7.55 12.76 3.22
C ASP A 344 8.23 12.96 4.58
N ASN A 345 9.42 12.37 4.72
CA ASN A 345 10.38 12.69 5.78
C ASN A 345 11.19 13.92 5.38
N LEU A 346 10.73 15.11 5.81
CA LEU A 346 11.39 16.39 5.48
C LEU A 346 12.47 16.74 6.51
N ASP A 347 13.54 17.37 6.04
CA ASP A 347 14.58 17.93 6.91
C ASP A 347 14.00 19.06 7.78
N ASN A 348 14.42 19.11 9.05
CA ASN A 348 13.88 20.06 10.03
C ASN A 348 13.95 21.53 9.57
N MET A 349 15.03 21.90 8.86
CA MET A 349 15.20 23.22 8.27
C MET A 349 14.07 23.60 7.30
N VAL A 350 13.59 22.65 6.49
CA VAL A 350 12.48 22.88 5.54
C VAL A 350 11.15 23.02 6.29
N ILE A 351 11.00 22.31 7.40
CA ILE A 351 9.81 22.44 8.26
C ILE A 351 9.79 23.82 8.93
N ILE A 352 10.93 24.27 9.46
CA ILE A 352 11.09 25.63 10.01
C ILE A 352 10.78 26.68 8.94
N ALA A 353 11.26 26.49 7.70
CA ALA A 353 10.94 27.40 6.60
C ALA A 353 9.43 27.50 6.31
N ASN A 354 8.71 26.37 6.31
CA ASN A 354 7.25 26.37 6.19
C ASN A 354 6.58 27.07 7.38
N SER A 355 7.06 26.86 8.60
CA SER A 355 6.56 27.54 9.80
C SER A 355 6.77 29.05 9.72
N VAL A 356 7.98 29.51 9.37
CA VAL A 356 8.30 30.94 9.21
C VAL A 356 7.44 31.58 8.13
N GLU A 357 7.33 30.97 6.95
CA GLU A 357 6.49 31.47 5.86
C GLU A 357 5.01 31.57 6.29
N SER A 358 4.51 30.55 7.02
CA SER A 358 3.15 30.54 7.57
C SER A 358 2.91 31.70 8.56
N LEU A 359 3.86 31.94 9.45
CA LEU A 359 3.80 33.01 10.45
C LEU A 359 3.88 34.40 9.81
N ILE A 360 4.74 34.58 8.81
CA ILE A 360 4.86 35.82 8.03
C ILE A 360 3.56 36.13 7.28
N GLN A 361 2.97 35.12 6.62
CA GLN A 361 1.72 35.28 5.88
C GLN A 361 0.47 35.33 6.79
N GLY A 362 0.61 35.07 8.10
CA GLY A 362 -0.51 34.99 9.03
C GLY A 362 -1.50 33.86 8.72
N LYS A 363 -1.05 32.82 7.98
CA LYS A 363 -1.88 31.69 7.57
C LYS A 363 -1.59 30.50 8.46
N VAL A 364 -2.53 30.14 9.33
CA VAL A 364 -2.42 28.99 10.24
C VAL A 364 -3.66 28.13 10.20
N ASN A 365 -3.49 26.82 10.43
CA ASN A 365 -4.59 25.88 10.58
C ASN A 365 -5.08 25.91 12.03
N VAL A 366 -6.36 26.21 12.21
CA VAL A 366 -6.94 26.48 13.54
C VAL A 366 -7.87 25.34 13.93
N ARG A 367 -7.69 24.81 15.13
CA ARG A 367 -8.70 23.97 15.79
C ARG A 367 -9.56 24.88 16.67
N PRO A 368 -10.77 25.27 16.25
CA PRO A 368 -11.57 26.22 17.02
C PRO A 368 -12.07 25.58 18.33
N ASP A 369 -12.16 26.35 19.41
CA ASP A 369 -12.64 25.88 20.71
C ASP A 369 -14.06 25.29 20.64
N TRP A 370 -14.94 25.94 19.87
CA TRP A 370 -16.30 25.45 19.61
C TRP A 370 -16.33 24.19 18.73
N GLY A 371 -15.22 23.88 18.05
CA GLY A 371 -15.09 22.68 17.22
C GLY A 371 -15.29 21.40 18.02
N ALA A 372 -14.86 21.37 19.29
CA ALA A 372 -15.11 20.26 20.19
C ALA A 372 -16.62 20.02 20.41
N MET A 373 -17.41 21.09 20.57
CA MET A 373 -18.87 20.98 20.71
C MET A 373 -19.51 20.44 19.42
N VAL A 374 -19.02 20.86 18.25
CA VAL A 374 -19.49 20.36 16.96
C VAL A 374 -19.15 18.89 16.79
N LYS A 375 -17.91 18.47 17.09
CA LYS A 375 -17.48 17.06 17.07
C LYS A 375 -18.42 16.20 17.92
N TRP A 376 -18.65 16.57 19.17
CA TRP A 376 -19.50 15.79 20.08
C TRP A 376 -20.98 15.85 19.71
N GLY A 377 -21.47 16.97 19.17
CA GLY A 377 -22.82 17.10 18.63
C GLY A 377 -23.04 16.16 17.44
N LEU A 378 -22.12 16.14 16.48
CA LEU A 378 -22.15 15.22 15.34
C LEU A 378 -22.01 13.76 15.79
N TRP A 379 -21.12 13.48 16.74
CA TRP A 379 -20.95 12.16 17.34
C TRP A 379 -22.26 11.63 17.93
N LEU A 380 -22.99 12.46 18.69
CA LEU A 380 -24.28 12.11 19.27
C LEU A 380 -25.34 11.89 18.18
N LEU A 381 -25.43 12.77 17.18
CA LEU A 381 -26.40 12.64 16.08
C LEU A 381 -26.16 11.35 15.27
N VAL A 382 -24.92 11.06 14.92
CA VAL A 382 -24.52 9.81 14.26
C VAL A 382 -24.82 8.61 15.16
N GLY A 383 -24.52 8.71 16.45
CA GLY A 383 -24.84 7.66 17.44
C GLY A 383 -26.33 7.35 17.50
N ILE A 384 -27.18 8.37 17.56
CA ILE A 384 -28.65 8.23 17.53
C ILE A 384 -29.10 7.59 16.21
N PHE A 385 -28.53 8.01 15.08
CA PHE A 385 -28.83 7.41 13.78
C PHE A 385 -28.44 5.93 13.73
N VAL A 386 -27.24 5.56 14.17
CA VAL A 386 -26.78 4.16 14.23
C VAL A 386 -27.65 3.33 15.19
N ALA A 387 -28.03 3.90 16.34
CA ALA A 387 -28.82 3.20 17.36
C ALA A 387 -30.30 3.03 17.01
N PHE A 388 -30.93 4.03 16.38
CA PHE A 388 -32.39 4.07 16.21
C PHE A 388 -32.85 4.23 14.76
N GLY A 389 -32.08 4.96 13.94
CA GLY A 389 -32.38 5.19 12.52
C GLY A 389 -32.09 3.95 11.69
N LEU A 390 -30.83 3.53 11.65
CA LEU A 390 -30.33 2.43 10.81
C LEU A 390 -31.09 1.11 11.04
N PRO A 391 -31.45 0.70 12.27
CA PRO A 391 -32.25 -0.50 12.51
C PRO A 391 -33.65 -0.47 11.89
N ARG A 392 -34.21 0.72 11.62
CA ARG A 392 -35.55 0.86 11.04
C ARG A 392 -35.55 0.90 9.51
N LEU A 393 -34.37 1.01 8.90
CA LEU A 393 -34.22 1.10 7.45
C LEU A 393 -34.04 -0.29 6.83
N LYS A 394 -34.55 -0.43 5.60
CA LYS A 394 -34.22 -1.56 4.72
C LYS A 394 -32.72 -1.50 4.37
N ALA A 395 -32.08 -2.65 4.17
CA ALA A 395 -30.63 -2.74 3.97
C ALA A 395 -30.09 -1.79 2.89
N GLY A 396 -30.66 -1.79 1.69
CA GLY A 396 -30.21 -0.91 0.60
C GLY A 396 -30.37 0.59 0.90
N MET A 397 -31.49 0.97 1.52
CA MET A 397 -31.74 2.37 1.92
C MET A 397 -30.82 2.80 3.08
N GLY A 398 -30.58 1.91 4.03
CA GLY A 398 -29.60 2.13 5.11
C GLY A 398 -28.18 2.31 4.58
N ALA A 399 -27.78 1.52 3.58
CA ALA A 399 -26.48 1.64 2.91
C ALA A 399 -26.33 3.00 2.21
N ALA A 400 -27.32 3.39 1.40
CA ALA A 400 -27.28 4.65 0.65
C ALA A 400 -27.23 5.88 1.56
N ILE A 401 -28.05 5.92 2.62
CA ILE A 401 -28.07 7.03 3.57
C ILE A 401 -26.75 7.09 4.35
N SER A 402 -26.26 5.97 4.88
CA SER A 402 -24.98 5.94 5.61
C SER A 402 -23.81 6.35 4.72
N ALA A 403 -23.74 5.89 3.47
CA ALA A 403 -22.68 6.27 2.54
C ALA A 403 -22.73 7.78 2.22
N THR A 404 -23.93 8.32 1.99
CA THR A 404 -24.12 9.75 1.73
C THR A 404 -23.69 10.60 2.93
N LEU A 405 -24.14 10.24 4.14
CA LEU A 405 -23.74 10.93 5.36
C LEU A 405 -22.24 10.85 5.61
N PHE A 406 -21.62 9.70 5.34
CA PHE A 406 -20.17 9.53 5.47
C PHE A 406 -19.38 10.47 4.54
N VAL A 407 -19.79 10.56 3.26
CA VAL A 407 -19.18 11.47 2.28
C VAL A 407 -19.40 12.93 2.68
N ILE A 408 -20.59 13.30 3.15
CA ILE A 408 -20.89 14.66 3.61
C ILE A 408 -20.02 15.03 4.81
N LEU A 409 -19.88 14.15 5.80
CA LEU A 409 -19.07 14.40 6.99
C LEU A 409 -17.60 14.65 6.61
N LEU A 410 -16.98 13.71 5.90
CA LEU A 410 -15.58 13.84 5.49
C LEU A 410 -15.37 15.03 4.54
N GLY A 411 -16.26 15.19 3.55
CA GLY A 411 -16.18 16.28 2.59
C GLY A 411 -16.33 17.65 3.24
N THR A 412 -17.16 17.78 4.28
CA THR A 412 -17.33 19.06 5.00
C THR A 412 -16.08 19.42 5.79
N GLY A 413 -15.49 18.49 6.55
CA GLY A 413 -14.24 18.75 7.28
C GLY A 413 -13.10 19.11 6.33
N PHE A 414 -12.96 18.34 5.25
CA PHE A 414 -11.95 18.57 4.21
C PHE A 414 -12.11 19.94 3.53
N PHE A 415 -13.34 20.30 3.16
CA PHE A 415 -13.64 21.57 2.50
C PHE A 415 -13.42 22.78 3.42
N VAL A 416 -13.85 22.71 4.68
CA VAL A 416 -13.70 23.81 5.64
C VAL A 416 -12.22 24.03 5.99
N LEU A 417 -11.43 22.96 6.07
CA LEU A 417 -9.99 23.07 6.24
C LEU A 417 -9.32 23.77 5.05
N LEU A 418 -9.63 23.36 3.82
CA LEU A 418 -9.06 23.97 2.61
C LEU A 418 -9.49 25.42 2.37
N SER A 419 -10.74 25.77 2.69
CA SER A 419 -11.30 27.07 2.35
C SER A 419 -11.16 28.12 3.46
N GLN A 420 -11.06 27.69 4.72
CA GLN A 420 -11.06 28.59 5.88
C GLN A 420 -9.90 28.32 6.85
N ASN A 421 -9.00 27.37 6.56
CA ASN A 421 -7.96 26.90 7.48
C ASN A 421 -8.53 26.45 8.84
N LEU A 422 -9.78 26.00 8.87
CA LEU A 422 -10.44 25.52 10.09
C LEU A 422 -10.47 24.00 10.09
N TRP A 423 -9.79 23.41 11.06
CA TRP A 423 -9.79 21.97 11.25
C TRP A 423 -10.96 21.54 12.12
N LEU A 424 -12.02 21.08 11.48
CA LEU A 424 -13.17 20.45 12.14
C LEU A 424 -13.00 18.93 12.16
N GLU A 425 -13.00 18.36 13.37
CA GLU A 425 -12.77 16.94 13.62
C GLU A 425 -13.99 16.06 13.23
N THR A 426 -14.31 16.02 11.94
CA THR A 426 -15.49 15.34 11.38
C THR A 426 -15.21 13.88 11.01
N ALA A 427 -13.95 13.48 10.86
CA ALA A 427 -13.57 12.11 10.54
C ALA A 427 -13.86 11.16 11.71
N THR A 428 -13.79 11.66 12.94
CA THR A 428 -14.14 10.94 14.15
C THR A 428 -15.63 10.51 14.16
N PRO A 429 -16.63 11.41 14.03
CA PRO A 429 -18.03 11.02 13.81
C PRO A 429 -18.26 10.14 12.57
N ALA A 430 -17.54 10.37 11.46
CA ALA A 430 -17.65 9.54 10.27
C ALA A 430 -17.21 8.08 10.54
N SER A 431 -16.18 7.90 11.37
CA SER A 431 -15.70 6.57 11.80
C SER A 431 -16.75 5.82 12.61
N LEU A 432 -17.46 6.50 13.52
CA LEU A 432 -18.58 5.90 14.26
C LEU A 432 -19.67 5.41 13.30
N LEU A 433 -20.00 6.18 12.26
CA LEU A 433 -20.97 5.78 11.25
C LEU A 433 -20.52 4.53 10.50
N PHE A 434 -19.26 4.50 10.07
CA PHE A 434 -18.66 3.37 9.35
C PHE A 434 -18.66 2.08 10.19
N PHE A 435 -18.12 2.12 11.40
CA PHE A 435 -18.09 0.96 12.29
C PHE A 435 -19.50 0.54 12.73
N GLY A 436 -20.35 1.51 13.07
CA GLY A 436 -21.75 1.29 13.44
C GLY A 436 -22.53 0.56 12.35
N TYR A 437 -22.42 1.02 11.10
CA TYR A 437 -23.03 0.38 9.95
C TYR A 437 -22.50 -1.04 9.73
N THR A 438 -21.17 -1.20 9.72
CA THR A 438 -20.51 -2.48 9.45
C THR A 438 -20.92 -3.56 10.45
N ILE A 439 -20.93 -3.23 11.75
CA ILE A 439 -21.30 -4.17 12.82
C ILE A 439 -22.77 -4.57 12.73
N LEU A 440 -23.67 -3.60 12.52
CA LEU A 440 -25.11 -3.87 12.45
C LEU A 440 -25.49 -4.70 11.21
N VAL A 441 -24.91 -4.40 10.06
CA VAL A 441 -25.15 -5.17 8.83
C VAL A 441 -24.57 -6.58 8.94
N SER A 442 -23.37 -6.72 9.50
CA SER A 442 -22.76 -8.04 9.74
C SER A 442 -23.65 -8.90 10.64
N LYS A 443 -24.15 -8.35 11.75
CA LYS A 443 -25.09 -9.07 12.63
C LYS A 443 -26.36 -9.50 11.89
N ARG A 444 -26.95 -8.63 11.08
CA ARG A 444 -28.15 -8.95 10.29
C ARG A 444 -27.90 -10.11 9.34
N PHE A 445 -26.78 -10.06 8.61
CA PHE A 445 -26.39 -11.09 7.67
C PHE A 445 -26.27 -12.46 8.35
N PHE A 446 -25.49 -12.57 9.43
CA PHE A 446 -25.35 -13.83 10.19
C PHE A 446 -26.65 -14.29 10.84
N SER A 447 -27.49 -13.34 11.30
CA SER A 447 -28.78 -13.70 11.87
C SER A 447 -29.73 -14.27 10.81
N THR A 448 -29.73 -13.74 9.59
CA THR A 448 -30.57 -14.25 8.49
C THR A 448 -30.14 -15.64 8.03
N GLU A 449 -28.82 -15.89 7.92
CA GLU A 449 -28.32 -17.24 7.59
C GLU A 449 -28.75 -18.28 8.62
N LYS A 450 -28.64 -17.96 9.92
CA LYS A 450 -29.06 -18.89 10.99
C LYS A 450 -30.55 -19.23 10.95
N HIS A 451 -31.41 -18.28 10.58
CA HIS A 451 -32.85 -18.57 10.42
C HIS A 451 -33.12 -19.42 9.18
N LYS A 452 -32.37 -19.22 8.10
CA LYS A 452 -32.46 -20.03 6.89
C LYS A 452 -32.05 -21.48 7.15
N GLU A 453 -30.97 -21.70 7.89
CA GLU A 453 -30.50 -23.03 8.31
C GLU A 453 -31.55 -23.77 9.16
N ILE A 454 -32.17 -23.10 10.14
CA ILE A 454 -33.23 -23.70 10.96
C ILE A 454 -34.46 -24.05 10.11
N ALA A 455 -34.83 -23.20 9.15
CA ALA A 455 -35.95 -23.46 8.25
C ALA A 455 -35.68 -24.65 7.31
N GLU A 456 -34.44 -24.78 6.81
CA GLU A 456 -34.02 -25.92 5.99
C GLU A 456 -34.04 -27.23 6.77
N ILE A 457 -33.61 -27.24 8.03
CA ILE A 457 -33.69 -28.42 8.92
C ILE A 457 -35.15 -28.83 9.16
N GLY A 458 -36.05 -27.87 9.38
CA GLY A 458 -37.49 -28.15 9.52
C GLY A 458 -38.09 -28.77 8.26
N ALA A 459 -37.79 -28.22 7.09
CA ALA A 459 -38.25 -28.74 5.80
C ALA A 459 -37.73 -30.17 5.51
N GLN A 460 -36.51 -30.49 5.96
CA GLN A 460 -35.95 -31.84 5.84
C GLN A 460 -36.72 -32.87 6.69
N GLN A 461 -37.11 -32.51 7.91
CA GLN A 461 -37.90 -33.39 8.78
C GLN A 461 -39.30 -33.65 8.20
N ASP A 462 -39.97 -32.62 7.69
CA ASP A 462 -41.30 -32.76 7.07
C ASP A 462 -41.27 -33.70 5.85
N ASN A 463 -40.27 -33.54 4.98
CA ASN A 463 -40.10 -34.40 3.80
C ASN A 463 -39.78 -35.86 4.19
N LYS A 464 -39.01 -36.09 5.27
CA LYS A 464 -38.74 -37.43 5.80
C LYS A 464 -40.04 -38.11 6.27
N MET A 465 -40.87 -37.39 7.02
CA MET A 465 -42.15 -37.91 7.53
C MET A 465 -43.15 -38.20 6.39
N LEU A 466 -43.21 -37.34 5.37
CA LEU A 466 -44.00 -37.58 4.16
C LEU A 466 -43.54 -38.84 3.43
N GLY A 467 -42.22 -39.03 3.27
CA GLY A 467 -41.67 -40.23 2.63
C GLY A 467 -42.05 -41.53 3.35
N LEU A 468 -41.95 -41.55 4.68
CA LEU A 468 -42.35 -42.69 5.51
C LEU A 468 -43.86 -43.00 5.39
N SER A 469 -44.71 -41.96 5.36
CA SER A 469 -46.16 -42.12 5.20
C SER A 469 -46.52 -42.73 3.84
N TYR A 470 -45.91 -42.25 2.75
CA TYR A 470 -46.12 -42.81 1.40
C TYR A 470 -45.61 -44.25 1.29
N GLN A 471 -44.50 -44.58 1.93
CA GLN A 471 -43.96 -45.93 1.96
C GLN A 471 -44.91 -46.90 2.69
N ALA A 472 -45.47 -46.50 3.84
CA ALA A 472 -46.45 -47.30 4.59
C ALA A 472 -47.75 -47.55 3.80
N GLN A 473 -48.15 -46.60 2.94
CA GLN A 473 -49.31 -46.73 2.05
C GLN A 473 -49.01 -47.53 0.76
N GLY A 474 -47.76 -47.98 0.58
CA GLY A 474 -47.32 -48.72 -0.61
C GLY A 474 -47.10 -47.87 -1.86
N GLN A 475 -47.13 -46.53 -1.73
CA GLN A 475 -46.89 -45.54 -2.79
C GLN A 475 -45.38 -45.23 -2.90
N LEU A 476 -44.61 -46.22 -3.37
CA LEU A 476 -43.15 -46.20 -3.29
C LEU A 476 -42.48 -45.08 -4.12
N ASP A 477 -43.07 -44.69 -5.26
CA ASP A 477 -42.53 -43.60 -6.11
C ASP A 477 -42.62 -42.23 -5.41
N MET A 478 -43.76 -41.98 -4.74
CA MET A 478 -43.96 -40.76 -3.96
C MET A 478 -43.04 -40.74 -2.74
N ALA A 479 -42.85 -41.89 -2.09
CA ALA A 479 -41.90 -42.04 -1.00
C ALA A 479 -40.46 -41.72 -1.45
N PHE A 480 -40.04 -42.21 -2.61
CA PHE A 480 -38.71 -41.91 -3.14
C PHE A 480 -38.54 -40.42 -3.46
N SER A 481 -39.55 -39.80 -4.07
CA SER A 481 -39.51 -38.36 -4.38
C SER A 481 -39.42 -37.47 -3.14
N ALA A 482 -40.04 -37.89 -2.03
CA ALA A 482 -39.99 -37.19 -0.76
C ALA A 482 -38.64 -37.37 -0.06
N PHE A 483 -38.10 -38.60 -0.04
CA PHE A 483 -36.78 -38.87 0.54
C PHE A 483 -35.64 -38.21 -0.25
N ARG A 484 -35.74 -38.04 -1.57
CA ARG A 484 -34.75 -37.32 -2.39
C ARG A 484 -34.60 -35.84 -2.04
N LYS A 485 -35.59 -35.25 -1.36
CA LYS A 485 -35.54 -33.86 -0.87
C LYS A 485 -34.81 -33.73 0.48
N VAL A 486 -34.42 -34.85 1.07
CA VAL A 486 -33.69 -34.91 2.34
C VAL A 486 -32.27 -35.42 2.06
N PRO A 487 -31.22 -34.85 2.68
CA PRO A 487 -29.87 -35.36 2.49
C PRO A 487 -29.77 -36.84 2.88
N VAL A 488 -29.16 -37.65 2.01
CA VAL A 488 -29.11 -39.13 2.10
C VAL A 488 -28.65 -39.61 3.48
N GLY A 489 -27.72 -38.92 4.13
CA GLY A 489 -27.24 -39.31 5.47
C GLY A 489 -28.31 -39.39 6.56
N HIS A 490 -29.40 -38.62 6.45
CA HIS A 490 -30.51 -38.61 7.40
C HIS A 490 -31.65 -39.58 7.05
N VAL A 491 -31.65 -40.15 5.84
CA VAL A 491 -32.71 -41.05 5.33
C VAL A 491 -32.15 -42.36 4.72
N LYS A 492 -30.87 -42.67 4.97
CA LYS A 492 -30.16 -43.81 4.37
C LYS A 492 -30.80 -45.16 4.66
N ASP A 493 -31.30 -45.36 5.88
CA ASP A 493 -31.95 -46.61 6.28
C ASP A 493 -33.35 -46.73 5.68
N GLU A 494 -34.09 -45.62 5.62
CA GLU A 494 -35.40 -45.53 4.99
C GLU A 494 -35.32 -45.75 3.46
N LEU A 495 -34.35 -45.11 2.79
CA LEU A 495 -34.06 -45.30 1.36
C LEU A 495 -33.65 -46.75 1.06
N TYR A 496 -32.83 -47.37 1.92
CA TYR A 496 -32.42 -48.76 1.73
C TYR A 496 -33.61 -49.72 1.85
N ASN A 497 -34.48 -49.50 2.84
CA ASN A 497 -35.73 -50.26 2.98
C ASN A 497 -36.68 -50.04 1.79
N LEU A 498 -36.73 -48.81 1.26
CA LEU A 498 -37.50 -48.49 0.07
C LEU A 498 -36.98 -49.23 -1.18
N GLY A 499 -35.66 -49.36 -1.33
CA GLY A 499 -35.05 -50.19 -2.37
C GLY A 499 -35.48 -51.66 -2.27
N LEU A 500 -35.52 -52.20 -1.04
CA LEU A 500 -36.01 -53.56 -0.80
C LEU A 500 -37.51 -53.71 -1.12
N ASP A 501 -38.31 -52.69 -0.84
CA ASP A 501 -39.74 -52.66 -1.23
C ASP A 501 -39.93 -52.73 -2.75
N PHE A 502 -39.11 -51.99 -3.51
CA PHE A 502 -39.11 -52.06 -4.98
C PHE A 502 -38.66 -53.42 -5.51
N GLU A 503 -37.63 -54.04 -4.91
CA GLU A 503 -37.22 -55.41 -5.25
C GLU A 503 -38.35 -56.44 -4.99
N ARG A 504 -39.04 -56.34 -3.85
CA ARG A 504 -40.18 -57.22 -3.50
C ARG A 504 -41.31 -57.14 -4.52
N LYS A 505 -41.53 -55.96 -5.10
CA LYS A 505 -42.53 -55.73 -6.17
C LYS A 505 -42.02 -56.02 -7.58
N ARG A 506 -40.80 -56.59 -7.72
CA ARG A 506 -40.13 -56.85 -9.01
C ARG A 506 -39.89 -55.61 -9.87
N GLN A 507 -39.80 -54.44 -9.25
CA GLN A 507 -39.51 -53.16 -9.91
C GLN A 507 -38.00 -52.87 -9.84
N PHE A 508 -37.21 -53.69 -10.52
CA PHE A 508 -35.75 -53.73 -10.39
C PHE A 508 -35.05 -52.45 -10.86
N ALA A 509 -35.55 -51.80 -11.93
CA ALA A 509 -35.04 -50.52 -12.41
C ALA A 509 -35.19 -49.40 -11.36
N LYS A 510 -36.35 -49.36 -10.69
CA LYS A 510 -36.61 -48.38 -9.63
C LYS A 510 -35.80 -48.68 -8.37
N ALA A 511 -35.64 -49.95 -8.01
CA ALA A 511 -34.74 -50.36 -6.92
C ALA A 511 -33.29 -49.94 -7.20
N ALA A 512 -32.80 -50.13 -8.45
CA ALA A 512 -31.47 -49.70 -8.85
C ALA A 512 -31.28 -48.19 -8.69
N ALA A 513 -32.27 -47.38 -9.09
CA ALA A 513 -32.24 -45.92 -8.92
C ALA A 513 -32.19 -45.47 -7.46
N VAL A 514 -32.92 -46.16 -6.56
CA VAL A 514 -32.85 -45.87 -5.11
C VAL A 514 -31.46 -46.20 -4.54
N TYR A 515 -30.90 -47.35 -4.90
CA TYR A 515 -29.57 -47.75 -4.44
C TYR A 515 -28.45 -46.88 -5.03
N GLU A 516 -28.57 -46.46 -6.28
CA GLU A 516 -27.63 -45.52 -6.90
C GLU A 516 -27.64 -44.17 -6.19
N HIS A 517 -28.81 -43.65 -5.84
CA HIS A 517 -28.92 -42.41 -5.06
C HIS A 517 -28.23 -42.51 -3.68
N ILE A 518 -28.29 -43.67 -3.02
CA ILE A 518 -27.53 -43.92 -1.79
C ILE A 518 -26.02 -44.01 -2.08
N PHE A 519 -25.64 -44.73 -3.13
CA PHE A 519 -24.25 -44.99 -3.52
C PHE A 519 -23.48 -43.72 -3.88
N GLU A 520 -24.11 -42.78 -4.58
CA GLU A 520 -23.50 -41.49 -4.95
C GLU A 520 -23.01 -40.68 -3.74
N THR A 521 -23.73 -40.78 -2.62
CA THR A 521 -23.40 -40.03 -1.39
C THR A 521 -22.67 -40.89 -0.37
N MET A 522 -22.94 -42.19 -0.31
CA MET A 522 -22.40 -43.13 0.68
C MET A 522 -22.05 -44.48 0.04
N PRO A 523 -20.88 -44.60 -0.61
CA PRO A 523 -20.48 -45.81 -1.34
C PRO A 523 -20.34 -47.06 -0.46
N ASP A 524 -19.95 -46.87 0.81
CA ASP A 524 -19.66 -47.94 1.78
C ASP A 524 -20.89 -48.37 2.61
N PHE A 525 -22.08 -47.85 2.31
CA PHE A 525 -23.27 -48.16 3.09
C PHE A 525 -23.86 -49.54 2.72
N LYS A 526 -23.76 -50.50 3.64
CA LYS A 526 -24.27 -51.89 3.51
C LYS A 526 -23.76 -52.56 2.21
N ASP A 527 -24.64 -53.20 1.45
CA ASP A 527 -24.36 -53.93 0.21
C ASP A 527 -24.85 -53.18 -1.05
N VAL A 528 -25.09 -51.86 -0.93
CA VAL A 528 -25.66 -51.01 -2.00
C VAL A 528 -24.84 -51.06 -3.28
N SER A 529 -23.50 -51.05 -3.20
CA SER A 529 -22.59 -51.16 -4.35
C SER A 529 -22.76 -52.48 -5.12
N ALA A 530 -22.91 -53.59 -4.39
CA ALA A 530 -23.10 -54.91 -4.99
C ALA A 530 -24.53 -55.06 -5.57
N ARG A 531 -25.55 -54.54 -4.88
CA ARG A 531 -26.95 -54.59 -5.32
C ARG A 531 -27.23 -53.73 -6.54
N SER A 532 -26.74 -52.49 -6.55
CA SER A 532 -26.91 -51.57 -7.69
C SER A 532 -26.31 -52.18 -8.97
N LYS A 533 -25.09 -52.73 -8.90
CA LYS A 533 -24.45 -53.41 -10.05
C LYS A 533 -25.23 -54.63 -10.52
N ARG A 534 -25.72 -55.47 -9.60
CA ARG A 534 -26.48 -56.69 -9.93
C ARG A 534 -27.82 -56.36 -10.59
N LEU A 535 -28.53 -55.35 -10.10
CA LEU A 535 -29.83 -54.95 -10.63
C LEU A 535 -29.71 -54.31 -12.02
N LYS A 536 -28.67 -53.51 -12.27
CA LYS A 536 -28.38 -52.96 -13.60
C LYS A 536 -28.10 -54.05 -14.65
N GLN A 537 -27.30 -55.06 -14.30
CA GLN A 537 -27.06 -56.21 -15.19
C GLN A 537 -28.34 -57.03 -15.48
N ALA A 538 -29.24 -57.15 -14.49
CA ALA A 538 -30.52 -57.84 -14.66
C ALA A 538 -31.51 -57.04 -15.53
N GLU A 539 -31.45 -55.70 -15.50
CA GLU A 539 -32.25 -54.80 -16.33
C GLU A 539 -31.80 -54.83 -17.80
N GLU A 540 -30.48 -54.78 -18.06
CA GLU A 540 -29.89 -54.90 -19.40
C GLU A 540 -30.27 -56.23 -20.09
N THR A 541 -30.50 -57.29 -19.31
CA THR A 541 -30.91 -58.61 -19.84
C THR A 541 -32.40 -58.68 -20.21
N MET A 542 -33.26 -57.80 -19.67
CA MET A 542 -34.72 -57.81 -19.92
C MET A 542 -35.19 -56.87 -21.04
N ILE A 543 -34.34 -55.93 -21.49
CA ILE A 543 -34.68 -54.93 -22.52
C ILE A 543 -34.57 -55.48 -23.96
N PHE A 544 -33.90 -56.63 -24.19
CA PHE A 544 -33.75 -57.26 -25.51
C PHE A 544 -34.99 -58.06 -26.01
N GLY A 545 -36.20 -57.73 -25.56
CA GLY A 545 -37.47 -58.31 -26.00
C GLY A 545 -38.23 -57.41 -26.99
N LEU A 546 -38.44 -57.92 -28.22
CA LEU A 546 -39.12 -57.33 -29.39
C LEU A 546 -40.45 -56.57 -29.12
N GLY A 547 -40.63 -55.35 -29.68
CA GLY A 547 -41.96 -54.74 -29.89
C GLY A 547 -42.05 -53.21 -30.13
N GLY A 548 -41.86 -52.77 -31.38
CA GLY A 548 -42.48 -51.64 -32.13
C GLY A 548 -42.94 -50.30 -31.49
N GLY A 549 -42.34 -49.19 -31.98
CA GLY A 549 -43.08 -48.13 -32.71
C GLY A 549 -43.31 -46.73 -32.09
N GLY A 550 -42.55 -45.72 -32.54
CA GLY A 550 -43.10 -44.44 -33.04
C GLY A 550 -42.90 -43.11 -32.27
N GLY A 551 -41.89 -42.31 -32.67
CA GLY A 551 -41.88 -40.81 -32.82
C GLY A 551 -41.95 -39.92 -31.55
N GLY A 552 -41.17 -38.87 -31.36
CA GLY A 552 -40.14 -38.16 -32.13
C GLY A 552 -39.63 -36.96 -31.30
N GLY A 553 -38.33 -36.66 -31.38
CA GLY A 553 -37.65 -35.58 -30.66
C GLY A 553 -36.16 -35.91 -30.56
N GLY A 554 -35.29 -35.03 -31.07
CA GLY A 554 -33.92 -35.32 -31.50
C GLY A 554 -33.08 -36.14 -30.51
N LEU A 555 -33.01 -37.44 -30.77
CA LEU A 555 -32.17 -38.42 -30.12
C LEU A 555 -31.32 -39.03 -31.24
N VAL A 556 -30.01 -38.79 -31.23
CA VAL A 556 -29.09 -39.48 -32.13
C VAL A 556 -28.70 -40.79 -31.44
N LEU A 557 -29.09 -41.90 -32.07
CA LEU A 557 -28.73 -43.26 -31.66
C LEU A 557 -27.31 -43.54 -32.15
N SER A 558 -26.35 -43.63 -31.24
CA SER A 558 -25.05 -44.27 -31.49
C SER A 558 -25.15 -45.79 -31.26
N GLU A 559 -24.31 -46.58 -31.94
CA GLU A 559 -24.38 -48.05 -32.10
C GLU A 559 -24.43 -48.90 -30.80
N ASP A 560 -24.26 -48.28 -29.62
CA ASP A 560 -24.20 -48.94 -28.30
C ASP A 560 -25.41 -48.68 -27.36
N GLY A 561 -26.46 -47.96 -27.78
CA GLY A 561 -27.72 -47.86 -27.02
C GLY A 561 -27.71 -47.06 -25.70
N ALA A 562 -26.63 -46.36 -25.36
CA ALA A 562 -26.54 -45.50 -24.17
C ALA A 562 -26.86 -44.02 -24.47
N THR A 563 -27.82 -43.42 -23.75
CA THR A 563 -28.11 -41.97 -23.85
C THR A 563 -27.00 -41.16 -23.18
N ARG A 564 -26.28 -40.33 -23.96
CA ARG A 564 -25.23 -39.43 -23.45
C ARG A 564 -25.73 -37.98 -23.39
N PRO A 565 -25.43 -37.22 -22.33
CA PRO A 565 -25.81 -35.81 -22.24
C PRO A 565 -25.09 -34.99 -23.33
N THR A 566 -25.78 -34.01 -23.91
CA THR A 566 -25.22 -33.14 -24.96
C THR A 566 -25.01 -31.72 -24.44
N LEU A 567 -24.01 -31.02 -24.97
CA LEU A 567 -23.83 -29.58 -24.78
C LEU A 567 -23.67 -28.92 -26.16
N GLY A 568 -24.64 -28.08 -26.54
CA GLY A 568 -24.78 -27.65 -27.93
C GLY A 568 -24.95 -28.85 -28.86
N ARG A 569 -24.08 -29.00 -29.86
CA ARG A 569 -24.09 -30.17 -30.77
C ARG A 569 -23.24 -31.35 -30.29
N TYR A 570 -22.47 -31.20 -29.22
CA TYR A 570 -21.46 -32.19 -28.83
C TYR A 570 -22.01 -33.20 -27.82
N GLU A 571 -21.72 -34.48 -28.03
CA GLU A 571 -22.03 -35.53 -27.06
C GLU A 571 -20.95 -35.59 -25.98
N ILE A 572 -21.33 -35.42 -24.70
CA ILE A 572 -20.40 -35.47 -23.58
C ILE A 572 -20.10 -36.93 -23.22
N MET A 573 -18.82 -37.30 -23.29
CA MET A 573 -18.36 -38.66 -23.02
C MET A 573 -17.91 -38.84 -21.56
N LYS A 574 -17.07 -37.92 -21.05
CA LYS A 574 -16.54 -37.94 -19.67
C LYS A 574 -15.99 -36.59 -19.25
N GLU A 575 -15.87 -36.34 -17.96
CA GLU A 575 -15.12 -35.21 -17.42
C GLU A 575 -13.60 -35.45 -17.55
N LEU A 576 -12.85 -34.43 -17.99
CA LEU A 576 -11.39 -34.44 -18.08
C LEU A 576 -10.74 -33.76 -16.87
N GLY A 577 -11.39 -32.74 -16.31
CA GLY A 577 -10.94 -32.07 -15.09
C GLY A 577 -11.80 -30.86 -14.71
N LYS A 578 -11.63 -30.40 -13.46
CA LYS A 578 -12.33 -29.25 -12.89
C LYS A 578 -11.32 -28.19 -12.45
N GLY A 579 -11.44 -26.98 -12.99
CA GLY A 579 -10.58 -25.83 -12.68
C GLY A 579 -11.30 -24.77 -11.84
N ALA A 580 -10.60 -23.66 -11.56
CA ALA A 580 -11.11 -22.53 -10.79
C ALA A 580 -12.24 -21.75 -11.49
N MET A 581 -12.30 -21.82 -12.82
CA MET A 581 -13.24 -21.06 -13.66
C MET A 581 -14.30 -21.96 -14.35
N GLY A 582 -14.31 -23.28 -14.10
CA GLY A 582 -15.19 -24.18 -14.84
C GLY A 582 -14.78 -25.65 -14.91
N VAL A 583 -15.53 -26.45 -15.66
CA VAL A 583 -15.28 -27.89 -15.88
C VAL A 583 -14.90 -28.13 -17.34
N VAL A 584 -13.96 -29.04 -17.59
CA VAL A 584 -13.55 -29.47 -18.93
C VAL A 584 -14.02 -30.90 -19.18
N TYR A 585 -14.76 -31.10 -20.26
CA TYR A 585 -15.29 -32.40 -20.67
C TYR A 585 -14.62 -32.90 -21.95
N LEU A 586 -14.53 -34.22 -22.10
CA LEU A 586 -14.32 -34.87 -23.38
C LEU A 586 -15.67 -34.97 -24.08
N GLY A 587 -15.77 -34.37 -25.26
CA GLY A 587 -16.94 -34.50 -26.12
C GLY A 587 -16.61 -35.11 -27.47
N GLU A 588 -17.64 -35.49 -28.21
CA GLU A 588 -17.56 -35.92 -29.60
C GLU A 588 -18.51 -35.08 -30.47
N ASP A 589 -18.01 -34.58 -31.59
CA ASP A 589 -18.86 -33.99 -32.63
C ASP A 589 -19.55 -35.12 -33.40
N PRO A 590 -20.89 -35.26 -33.32
CA PRO A 590 -21.61 -36.38 -33.92
C PRO A 590 -21.64 -36.32 -35.45
N THR A 591 -21.32 -35.17 -36.05
CA THR A 591 -21.36 -35.00 -37.52
C THR A 591 -20.09 -35.51 -38.18
N ILE A 592 -18.94 -35.29 -37.54
CA ILE A 592 -17.61 -35.62 -38.08
C ILE A 592 -16.84 -36.62 -37.23
N HIS A 593 -17.46 -37.16 -36.18
CA HIS A 593 -16.90 -38.11 -35.21
C HIS A 593 -15.54 -37.66 -34.63
N ARG A 594 -15.42 -36.36 -34.37
CA ARG A 594 -14.20 -35.74 -33.85
C ARG A 594 -14.28 -35.60 -32.33
N LYS A 595 -13.28 -36.11 -31.64
CA LYS A 595 -13.11 -35.87 -30.19
C LYS A 595 -12.60 -34.46 -29.93
N VAL A 596 -13.24 -33.77 -28.99
CA VAL A 596 -12.97 -32.38 -28.62
C VAL A 596 -12.88 -32.25 -27.10
N ALA A 597 -12.16 -31.24 -26.62
CA ALA A 597 -12.24 -30.80 -25.24
C ALA A 597 -13.25 -29.64 -25.15
N ILE A 598 -14.16 -29.68 -24.17
CA ILE A 598 -15.24 -28.69 -24.02
C ILE A 598 -15.13 -28.07 -22.64
N LYS A 599 -14.71 -26.81 -22.58
CA LYS A 599 -14.61 -26.04 -21.33
C LYS A 599 -15.91 -25.28 -21.08
N THR A 600 -16.50 -25.41 -19.90
CA THR A 600 -17.77 -24.77 -19.53
C THR A 600 -17.61 -23.78 -18.39
N MET A 601 -18.37 -22.69 -18.41
CA MET A 601 -18.34 -21.62 -17.41
C MET A 601 -19.74 -21.18 -16.97
N ARG A 602 -19.95 -21.02 -15.66
CA ARG A 602 -21.22 -20.57 -15.05
C ARG A 602 -21.16 -19.07 -14.76
N LEU A 603 -21.25 -18.25 -15.80
CA LEU A 603 -21.11 -16.79 -15.68
C LEU A 603 -22.18 -16.16 -14.75
N ALA A 604 -23.34 -16.79 -14.57
CA ALA A 604 -24.41 -16.31 -13.68
C ALA A 604 -24.15 -16.45 -12.18
N GLU A 605 -23.24 -17.34 -11.79
CA GLU A 605 -22.87 -17.54 -10.39
C GLU A 605 -21.78 -16.54 -9.95
N GLU A 606 -20.91 -16.13 -10.88
CA GLU A 606 -19.73 -15.30 -10.60
C GLU A 606 -19.99 -13.78 -10.69
N PHE A 607 -20.99 -13.36 -11.47
CA PHE A 607 -21.28 -11.95 -11.76
C PHE A 607 -22.71 -11.55 -11.37
N GLU A 608 -22.91 -10.25 -11.08
CA GLU A 608 -24.24 -9.71 -10.77
C GLU A 608 -25.14 -9.69 -12.02
N ALA A 609 -26.46 -9.71 -11.80
CA ALA A 609 -27.44 -9.79 -12.89
C ALA A 609 -27.38 -8.59 -13.85
N GLU A 610 -26.94 -7.44 -13.35
CA GLU A 610 -26.81 -6.18 -14.11
C GLU A 610 -25.61 -6.21 -15.08
N ASP A 611 -24.51 -6.88 -14.71
CA ASP A 611 -23.27 -6.97 -15.50
C ASP A 611 -23.21 -8.22 -16.39
N LEU A 612 -24.05 -9.22 -16.14
CA LEU A 612 -24.04 -10.53 -16.79
C LEU A 612 -24.07 -10.44 -18.33
N LYS A 613 -24.89 -9.53 -18.87
CA LYS A 613 -25.07 -9.39 -20.31
C LYS A 613 -23.79 -8.90 -20.99
N GLU A 614 -23.14 -7.89 -20.40
CA GLU A 614 -21.89 -7.33 -20.91
C GLU A 614 -20.72 -8.33 -20.79
N VAL A 615 -20.67 -9.07 -19.67
CA VAL A 615 -19.69 -10.14 -19.44
C VAL A 615 -19.83 -11.26 -20.48
N LYS A 616 -21.06 -11.70 -20.79
CA LYS A 616 -21.34 -12.71 -21.82
C LYS A 616 -20.95 -12.22 -23.22
N GLU A 617 -21.31 -10.99 -23.59
CA GLU A 617 -20.95 -10.41 -24.90
C GLU A 617 -19.42 -10.32 -25.07
N ARG A 618 -18.69 -9.93 -24.03
CA ARG A 618 -17.22 -9.93 -24.03
C ARG A 618 -16.64 -11.35 -24.15
N PHE A 619 -17.23 -12.34 -23.48
CA PHE A 619 -16.83 -13.75 -23.55
C PHE A 619 -16.84 -14.31 -24.97
N PHE A 620 -17.96 -14.15 -25.67
CA PHE A 620 -18.05 -14.64 -27.05
C PHE A 620 -17.14 -13.87 -28.00
N ARG A 621 -16.95 -12.57 -27.81
CA ARG A 621 -16.04 -11.76 -28.63
C ARG A 621 -14.58 -12.18 -28.48
N GLU A 622 -14.13 -12.45 -27.25
CA GLU A 622 -12.76 -12.91 -27.01
C GLU A 622 -12.56 -14.35 -27.53
N ALA A 623 -13.56 -15.24 -27.37
CA ALA A 623 -13.52 -16.59 -27.95
C ALA A 623 -13.48 -16.58 -29.48
N GLU A 624 -14.24 -15.69 -30.13
CA GLU A 624 -14.22 -15.50 -31.59
C GLU A 624 -12.84 -15.01 -32.07
N THR A 625 -12.24 -14.07 -31.35
CA THR A 625 -10.92 -13.53 -31.71
C THR A 625 -9.82 -14.58 -31.54
N ALA A 626 -9.87 -15.36 -30.45
CA ALA A 626 -8.95 -16.48 -30.22
C ALA A 626 -9.14 -17.62 -31.24
N GLY A 627 -10.36 -17.86 -31.71
CA GLY A 627 -10.66 -18.88 -32.74
C GLY A 627 -10.07 -18.60 -34.13
N ARG A 628 -9.59 -17.38 -34.37
CA ARG A 628 -8.88 -17.02 -35.63
C ARG A 628 -7.42 -17.45 -35.62
N LEU A 629 -6.86 -17.80 -34.47
CA LEU A 629 -5.46 -18.19 -34.34
C LEU A 629 -5.25 -19.62 -34.84
N ASN A 630 -4.31 -19.79 -35.77
CA ASN A 630 -3.89 -21.11 -36.26
C ASN A 630 -2.36 -21.23 -36.20
N HIS A 631 -1.86 -21.81 -35.12
CA HIS A 631 -0.44 -21.96 -34.87
C HIS A 631 -0.14 -23.29 -34.16
N PRO A 632 0.94 -24.02 -34.50
CA PRO A 632 1.24 -25.32 -33.90
C PRO A 632 1.34 -25.28 -32.36
N ASN A 633 1.81 -24.17 -31.80
CA ASN A 633 1.94 -23.98 -30.35
C ASN A 633 0.75 -23.27 -29.67
N ILE A 634 -0.37 -23.08 -30.37
CA ILE A 634 -1.62 -22.52 -29.81
C ILE A 634 -2.71 -23.57 -29.88
N VAL A 635 -3.55 -23.64 -28.84
CA VAL A 635 -4.73 -24.51 -28.86
C VAL A 635 -5.75 -24.04 -29.90
N THR A 636 -6.20 -24.93 -30.78
CA THR A 636 -7.21 -24.59 -31.79
C THR A 636 -8.60 -24.60 -31.16
N ILE A 637 -9.33 -23.49 -31.27
CA ILE A 637 -10.75 -23.40 -30.89
C ILE A 637 -11.60 -23.73 -32.11
N PHE A 638 -12.54 -24.66 -31.96
CA PHE A 638 -13.43 -25.09 -33.03
C PHE A 638 -14.80 -24.39 -32.96
N ASP A 639 -15.29 -24.13 -31.76
CA ASP A 639 -16.63 -23.57 -31.55
C ASP A 639 -16.75 -22.91 -30.17
N ALA A 640 -17.68 -21.97 -30.04
CA ALA A 640 -18.06 -21.36 -28.77
C ALA A 640 -19.57 -21.05 -28.78
N GLY A 641 -20.26 -21.36 -27.69
CA GLY A 641 -21.71 -21.17 -27.61
C GLY A 641 -22.25 -21.11 -26.19
N GLU A 642 -23.57 -21.00 -26.08
CA GLU A 642 -24.31 -21.02 -24.83
C GLU A 642 -25.37 -22.13 -24.88
N ASP A 643 -25.47 -22.92 -23.82
CA ASP A 643 -26.51 -23.94 -23.66
C ASP A 643 -26.92 -24.05 -22.18
N GLN A 644 -28.21 -23.95 -21.89
CA GLN A 644 -28.77 -24.00 -20.52
C GLN A 644 -28.04 -23.11 -19.50
N ASP A 645 -27.82 -21.83 -19.85
CA ASP A 645 -27.09 -20.83 -19.03
C ASP A 645 -25.60 -21.16 -18.76
N LEU A 646 -25.03 -22.15 -19.46
CA LEU A 646 -23.60 -22.46 -19.48
C LEU A 646 -22.97 -21.94 -20.77
N ALA A 647 -21.98 -21.07 -20.64
CA ALA A 647 -21.11 -20.73 -21.76
C ALA A 647 -20.10 -21.86 -21.96
N TYR A 648 -19.83 -22.24 -23.20
CA TYR A 648 -18.86 -23.29 -23.52
C TYR A 648 -17.95 -22.92 -24.68
N ILE A 649 -16.73 -23.50 -24.67
CA ILE A 649 -15.76 -23.41 -25.76
C ILE A 649 -15.29 -24.83 -26.08
N ALA A 650 -15.52 -25.26 -27.32
CA ALA A 650 -15.03 -26.53 -27.85
C ALA A 650 -13.69 -26.30 -28.56
N MET A 651 -12.67 -27.04 -28.15
CA MET A 651 -11.29 -26.90 -28.61
C MET A 651 -10.66 -28.26 -28.91
N GLU A 652 -9.49 -28.26 -29.53
CA GLU A 652 -8.75 -29.49 -29.78
C GLU A 652 -8.46 -30.26 -28.48
N LEU A 653 -8.61 -31.58 -28.53
CA LEU A 653 -8.28 -32.44 -27.40
C LEU A 653 -6.77 -32.65 -27.34
N LEU A 654 -6.15 -32.15 -26.27
CA LEU A 654 -4.71 -32.26 -26.03
C LEU A 654 -4.37 -33.52 -25.23
N ASP A 655 -3.57 -34.42 -25.81
CA ASP A 655 -3.06 -35.61 -25.13
C ASP A 655 -1.67 -35.32 -24.51
N GLY A 656 -1.69 -34.79 -23.29
CA GLY A 656 -0.50 -34.32 -22.59
C GLY A 656 -0.77 -33.96 -21.14
N HIS A 657 0.15 -33.20 -20.54
CA HIS A 657 -0.03 -32.64 -19.20
C HIS A 657 0.38 -31.16 -19.16
N GLU A 658 -0.19 -30.42 -18.22
CA GLU A 658 0.24 -29.04 -17.91
C GLU A 658 1.69 -29.01 -17.40
N ILE A 659 2.39 -27.89 -17.60
CA ILE A 659 3.74 -27.73 -17.06
C ILE A 659 3.76 -27.47 -15.54
N THR A 660 2.60 -27.25 -14.90
CA THR A 660 2.46 -27.26 -13.43
C THR A 660 3.01 -28.55 -12.81
N VAL A 661 2.88 -29.67 -13.51
CA VAL A 661 3.45 -30.97 -13.10
C VAL A 661 4.98 -30.91 -13.10
N LEU A 662 5.59 -30.21 -14.06
CA LEU A 662 7.04 -30.02 -14.13
C LEU A 662 7.55 -29.11 -13.03
N VAL A 663 6.85 -28.00 -12.75
CA VAL A 663 7.20 -27.09 -11.64
C VAL A 663 7.17 -27.84 -10.30
N LYS A 664 6.15 -28.68 -10.07
CA LYS A 664 6.05 -29.53 -8.87
C LYS A 664 7.16 -30.59 -8.79
N LYS A 665 7.54 -31.16 -9.94
CA LYS A 665 8.58 -32.20 -10.03
C LYS A 665 9.99 -31.62 -9.82
N TYR A 666 10.28 -30.45 -10.36
CA TYR A 666 11.59 -29.81 -10.33
C TYR A 666 11.63 -28.63 -9.36
N GLN A 667 11.47 -28.92 -8.05
CA GLN A 667 11.44 -27.89 -7.00
C GLN A 667 12.74 -27.08 -6.83
N GLN A 668 13.84 -27.56 -7.40
CA GLN A 668 15.15 -26.87 -7.42
C GLN A 668 15.50 -26.35 -8.83
N GLY A 669 14.49 -26.24 -9.70
CA GLY A 669 14.65 -25.88 -11.10
C GLY A 669 14.97 -27.05 -12.02
N MET A 670 14.47 -26.98 -13.26
CA MET A 670 14.65 -28.01 -14.27
C MET A 670 15.95 -27.80 -15.08
N PRO A 671 16.37 -28.75 -15.94
CA PRO A 671 17.50 -28.54 -16.83
C PRO A 671 17.29 -27.33 -17.76
N VAL A 672 18.29 -26.44 -17.82
CA VAL A 672 18.20 -25.15 -18.54
C VAL A 672 17.76 -25.32 -20.00
N ALA A 673 18.34 -26.27 -20.72
CA ALA A 673 18.00 -26.50 -22.13
C ALA A 673 16.54 -26.93 -22.32
N ALA A 674 15.94 -27.63 -21.35
CA ALA A 674 14.54 -28.02 -21.41
C ALA A 674 13.60 -26.84 -21.09
N ALA A 675 13.94 -26.02 -20.07
CA ALA A 675 13.20 -24.80 -19.77
C ALA A 675 13.19 -23.83 -20.96
N LEU A 676 14.37 -23.59 -21.57
CA LEU A 676 14.50 -22.71 -22.72
C LEU A 676 13.71 -23.21 -23.94
N LYS A 677 13.63 -24.52 -24.20
CA LYS A 677 12.80 -25.07 -25.30
C LYS A 677 11.31 -24.82 -25.10
N ILE A 678 10.83 -24.97 -23.87
CA ILE A 678 9.42 -24.71 -23.54
C ILE A 678 9.12 -23.23 -23.77
N VAL A 679 9.92 -22.35 -23.16
CA VAL A 679 9.73 -20.90 -23.23
C VAL A 679 9.89 -20.37 -24.66
N LEU A 680 10.78 -20.96 -25.47
CA LEU A 680 10.90 -20.62 -26.89
C LEU A 680 9.59 -20.88 -27.65
N SER A 681 8.99 -22.05 -27.45
CA SER A 681 7.73 -22.43 -28.13
C SER A 681 6.56 -21.53 -27.72
N VAL A 682 6.55 -21.09 -26.46
CA VAL A 682 5.55 -20.12 -25.96
C VAL A 682 5.81 -18.72 -26.51
N ALA A 683 7.07 -18.28 -26.59
CA ALA A 683 7.42 -16.99 -27.19
C ALA A 683 7.03 -16.91 -28.67
N ASP A 684 7.24 -17.98 -29.44
CA ASP A 684 6.81 -18.06 -30.85
C ASP A 684 5.26 -18.00 -30.95
N ALA A 685 4.54 -18.65 -30.03
CA ALA A 685 3.07 -18.57 -29.96
C ALA A 685 2.56 -17.15 -29.63
N LEU A 686 3.19 -16.48 -28.65
CA LEU A 686 2.82 -15.13 -28.23
C LEU A 686 3.10 -14.10 -29.33
N ASP A 687 4.21 -14.23 -30.05
CA ASP A 687 4.53 -13.34 -31.18
C ASP A 687 3.49 -13.47 -32.30
N TYR A 688 3.08 -14.71 -32.62
CA TYR A 688 2.03 -14.95 -33.61
C TYR A 688 0.67 -14.37 -33.17
N ALA A 689 0.30 -14.51 -31.89
CA ALA A 689 -0.96 -13.98 -31.37
C ALA A 689 -0.97 -12.44 -31.39
N ASP A 690 0.10 -11.78 -30.95
CA ASP A 690 0.24 -10.32 -30.94
C ASP A 690 0.16 -9.73 -32.36
N GLN A 691 0.75 -10.40 -33.36
CA GLN A 691 0.62 -10.02 -34.77
C GLN A 691 -0.81 -10.12 -35.33
N ASN A 692 -1.66 -10.93 -34.69
CA ASN A 692 -3.08 -11.06 -35.00
C ASN A 692 -3.97 -10.24 -34.03
N GLU A 693 -3.37 -9.28 -33.31
CA GLU A 693 -4.05 -8.39 -32.35
C GLU A 693 -4.68 -9.12 -31.14
N VAL A 694 -4.15 -10.30 -30.79
CA VAL A 694 -4.60 -11.09 -29.65
C VAL A 694 -3.55 -11.11 -28.55
N VAL A 695 -3.91 -10.59 -27.37
CA VAL A 695 -3.08 -10.62 -26.15
C VAL A 695 -3.64 -11.67 -25.20
N HIS A 696 -2.77 -12.51 -24.64
CA HIS A 696 -3.15 -13.64 -23.79
C HIS A 696 -3.62 -13.19 -22.39
N ARG A 697 -2.87 -12.30 -21.74
CA ARG A 697 -3.14 -11.68 -20.42
C ARG A 697 -3.07 -12.59 -19.19
N ASP A 698 -3.08 -13.91 -19.36
CA ASP A 698 -2.97 -14.88 -18.24
C ASP A 698 -1.93 -15.98 -18.50
N ILE A 699 -0.71 -15.62 -18.92
CA ILE A 699 0.36 -16.60 -19.11
C ILE A 699 0.85 -17.13 -17.76
N LYS A 700 0.71 -18.44 -17.55
CA LYS A 700 1.12 -19.15 -16.33
C LYS A 700 1.30 -20.65 -16.60
N PRO A 701 1.95 -21.41 -15.70
CA PRO A 701 2.19 -22.84 -15.89
C PRO A 701 0.94 -23.70 -16.14
N ALA A 702 -0.22 -23.29 -15.62
CA ALA A 702 -1.49 -24.03 -15.82
C ALA A 702 -2.06 -23.87 -17.24
N ASN A 703 -1.64 -22.84 -17.98
CA ASN A 703 -2.13 -22.54 -19.34
C ASN A 703 -1.12 -22.96 -20.42
N ILE A 704 -0.13 -23.78 -20.07
CA ILE A 704 0.87 -24.31 -21.00
C ILE A 704 0.92 -25.83 -20.83
N MET A 705 0.67 -26.55 -21.92
CA MET A 705 0.68 -28.01 -21.96
C MET A 705 1.84 -28.54 -22.78
N ILE A 706 2.35 -29.71 -22.38
CA ILE A 706 3.29 -30.51 -23.16
C ILE A 706 2.59 -31.81 -23.54
N LEU A 707 2.50 -32.04 -24.85
CA LEU A 707 1.93 -33.24 -25.43
C LEU A 707 2.91 -34.41 -25.34
N LYS A 708 2.40 -35.64 -25.49
CA LYS A 708 3.23 -36.85 -25.45
C LYS A 708 4.35 -36.89 -26.51
N ASP A 709 4.18 -36.21 -27.62
CA ASP A 709 5.18 -36.06 -28.68
C ASP A 709 6.24 -34.98 -28.39
N GLY A 710 6.10 -34.25 -27.27
CA GLY A 710 6.98 -33.17 -26.85
C GLY A 710 6.57 -31.78 -27.36
N THR A 711 5.48 -31.67 -28.13
CA THR A 711 4.94 -30.38 -28.60
C THR A 711 4.40 -29.56 -27.43
N VAL A 712 4.75 -28.27 -27.38
CA VAL A 712 4.24 -27.32 -26.39
C VAL A 712 3.03 -26.60 -26.99
N LYS A 713 1.92 -26.52 -26.25
CA LYS A 713 0.74 -25.75 -26.63
C LYS A 713 0.30 -24.81 -25.52
N VAL A 714 -0.03 -23.58 -25.89
CA VAL A 714 -0.59 -22.56 -25.00
C VAL A 714 -2.12 -22.58 -25.13
N THR A 715 -2.80 -22.62 -23.99
CA THR A 715 -4.27 -22.71 -23.88
C THR A 715 -4.85 -21.42 -23.32
N ASP A 716 -6.17 -21.20 -23.47
CA ASP A 716 -6.91 -20.08 -22.85
C ASP A 716 -6.58 -18.65 -23.36
N PHE A 717 -6.19 -18.51 -24.64
CA PHE A 717 -6.03 -17.19 -25.26
C PHE A 717 -7.32 -16.34 -25.20
N GLY A 718 -7.19 -15.06 -24.83
CA GLY A 718 -8.25 -14.04 -24.91
C GLY A 718 -9.33 -14.12 -23.82
N ILE A 719 -9.59 -15.29 -23.24
CA ILE A 719 -10.73 -15.51 -22.31
C ILE A 719 -10.52 -14.83 -20.94
N ALA A 720 -9.28 -14.47 -20.58
CA ALA A 720 -8.92 -13.91 -19.28
C ALA A 720 -9.25 -12.41 -19.07
N ARG A 721 -9.52 -11.63 -20.13
CA ARG A 721 -9.81 -10.19 -20.01
C ARG A 721 -11.07 -9.93 -19.17
N ILE A 722 -12.02 -10.85 -19.22
CA ILE A 722 -13.33 -10.75 -18.58
C ILE A 722 -13.21 -10.88 -17.05
N THR A 723 -12.17 -11.57 -16.58
CA THR A 723 -11.97 -11.90 -15.17
C THR A 723 -11.01 -10.95 -14.46
N SER A 724 -10.19 -10.19 -15.22
CA SER A 724 -9.23 -9.23 -14.66
C SER A 724 -9.76 -7.79 -14.52
N SER A 725 -10.74 -7.38 -15.34
CA SER A 725 -11.25 -5.99 -15.34
C SER A 725 -12.55 -5.77 -14.58
N SER A 726 -13.28 -6.83 -14.22
CA SER A 726 -14.62 -6.73 -13.63
C SER A 726 -14.60 -7.25 -12.20
N ARG A 727 -15.12 -6.43 -11.25
CA ARG A 727 -15.24 -6.81 -9.84
C ARG A 727 -16.22 -7.98 -9.73
N THR A 728 -15.76 -9.11 -9.19
CA THR A 728 -16.65 -10.21 -8.82
C THR A 728 -17.47 -9.86 -7.58
N LYS A 729 -18.55 -10.61 -7.34
CA LYS A 729 -19.41 -10.48 -6.14
C LYS A 729 -18.64 -10.50 -4.81
N THR A 730 -17.45 -11.10 -4.80
CA THR A 730 -16.58 -11.25 -3.61
C THR A 730 -15.46 -10.23 -3.53
N GLY A 731 -15.33 -9.31 -4.49
CA GLY A 731 -14.24 -8.31 -4.53
C GLY A 731 -12.85 -8.91 -4.80
N VAL A 732 -12.77 -10.19 -5.17
CA VAL A 732 -11.51 -10.89 -5.45
C VAL A 732 -11.18 -10.78 -6.94
N VAL A 733 -9.98 -10.30 -7.25
CA VAL A 733 -9.41 -10.34 -8.61
C VAL A 733 -9.26 -11.82 -9.01
N LEU A 734 -9.95 -12.28 -10.06
CA LEU A 734 -9.78 -13.64 -10.55
C LEU A 734 -8.40 -13.78 -11.21
N GLY A 735 -7.54 -14.61 -10.64
CA GLY A 735 -6.22 -14.93 -11.19
C GLY A 735 -5.25 -15.45 -10.12
N THR A 736 -4.09 -15.93 -10.55
CA THR A 736 -2.94 -16.09 -9.65
C THR A 736 -2.04 -14.87 -9.85
N PRO A 737 -2.10 -13.86 -8.96
CA PRO A 737 -1.47 -12.55 -9.19
C PRO A 737 0.04 -12.64 -9.40
N SER A 738 0.68 -13.71 -8.96
CA SER A 738 2.13 -13.92 -9.05
C SER A 738 2.71 -13.88 -10.47
N TYR A 739 1.89 -13.98 -11.53
CA TYR A 739 2.34 -13.91 -12.93
C TYR A 739 1.89 -12.62 -13.65
N MET A 740 1.16 -11.73 -12.97
CA MET A 740 0.69 -10.48 -13.58
C MET A 740 1.86 -9.52 -13.81
N SER A 741 1.75 -8.75 -14.88
CA SER A 741 2.68 -7.65 -15.16
C SER A 741 2.38 -6.41 -14.28
N PRO A 742 3.36 -5.51 -14.07
CA PRO A 742 3.18 -4.25 -13.36
C PRO A 742 1.99 -3.41 -13.87
N GLU A 743 1.81 -3.34 -15.18
CA GLU A 743 0.72 -2.63 -15.83
C GLU A 743 -0.65 -3.28 -15.60
N GLN A 744 -0.72 -4.63 -15.51
CA GLN A 744 -1.95 -5.33 -15.13
C GLN A 744 -2.33 -5.05 -13.68
N VAL A 745 -1.36 -5.08 -12.77
CA VAL A 745 -1.59 -4.78 -11.34
C VAL A 745 -2.01 -3.31 -11.15
N ALA A 746 -1.43 -2.39 -11.93
CA ALA A 746 -1.75 -0.97 -11.89
C ALA A 746 -3.02 -0.58 -12.68
N GLY A 747 -3.69 -1.53 -13.33
CA GLY A 747 -4.88 -1.26 -14.15
C GLY A 747 -4.61 -0.40 -15.39
N LYS A 748 -3.36 -0.38 -15.89
CA LYS A 748 -2.93 0.36 -17.09
C LYS A 748 -3.24 -0.45 -18.36
N HIS A 749 -2.97 0.14 -19.53
CA HIS A 749 -3.14 -0.55 -20.81
C HIS A 749 -2.21 -1.79 -20.90
N VAL A 750 -2.79 -2.92 -21.31
CA VAL A 750 -2.13 -4.23 -21.43
C VAL A 750 -1.99 -4.58 -22.91
N ASP A 751 -0.77 -4.86 -23.36
CA ASP A 751 -0.42 -5.30 -24.72
C ASP A 751 0.47 -6.56 -24.69
N GLY A 752 0.96 -7.02 -25.84
CA GLY A 752 1.81 -8.22 -25.93
C GLY A 752 3.07 -8.19 -25.05
N ARG A 753 3.55 -7.00 -24.64
CA ARG A 753 4.71 -6.86 -23.74
C ARG A 753 4.39 -7.21 -22.29
N SER A 754 3.11 -7.26 -21.93
CA SER A 754 2.65 -7.83 -20.67
C SER A 754 2.80 -9.35 -20.65
N ASP A 755 2.48 -10.03 -21.76
CA ASP A 755 2.66 -11.48 -21.88
C ASP A 755 4.14 -11.89 -21.85
N ILE A 756 5.02 -11.05 -22.38
CA ILE A 756 6.49 -11.22 -22.27
C ILE A 756 6.94 -11.20 -20.80
N PHE A 757 6.40 -10.29 -19.99
CA PHE A 757 6.72 -10.24 -18.56
C PHE A 757 6.26 -11.51 -17.86
N SER A 758 5.01 -11.92 -18.08
CA SER A 758 4.46 -13.16 -17.52
C SER A 758 5.26 -14.40 -17.95
N LEU A 759 5.71 -14.45 -19.22
CA LEU A 759 6.60 -15.51 -19.70
C LEU A 759 7.98 -15.47 -19.03
N GLY A 760 8.49 -14.28 -18.72
CA GLY A 760 9.69 -14.09 -17.89
C GLY A 760 9.54 -14.69 -16.48
N VAL A 761 8.36 -14.52 -15.86
CA VAL A 761 8.04 -15.13 -14.56
C VAL A 761 8.00 -16.66 -14.68
N VAL A 762 7.40 -17.20 -15.74
CA VAL A 762 7.38 -18.66 -16.01
C VAL A 762 8.80 -19.20 -16.21
N LEU A 763 9.65 -18.52 -16.99
CA LEU A 763 11.04 -18.92 -17.18
C LEU A 763 11.81 -18.90 -15.85
N PHE A 764 11.62 -17.87 -15.03
CA PHE A 764 12.22 -17.77 -13.70
C PHE A 764 11.85 -18.98 -12.83
N GLU A 765 10.56 -19.33 -12.79
CA GLU A 765 10.06 -20.44 -11.98
C GLU A 765 10.52 -21.80 -12.50
N LEU A 766 10.59 -22.01 -13.82
CA LEU A 766 11.15 -23.23 -14.39
C LEU A 766 12.64 -23.39 -14.06
N LEU A 767 13.40 -22.29 -14.01
CA LEU A 767 14.84 -22.32 -13.73
C LEU A 767 15.18 -22.50 -12.25
N THR A 768 14.30 -22.07 -11.33
CA THR A 768 14.61 -22.00 -9.89
C THR A 768 13.67 -22.82 -9.01
N GLY A 769 12.49 -23.21 -9.51
CA GLY A 769 11.42 -23.82 -8.71
C GLY A 769 10.66 -22.85 -7.80
N LYS A 770 11.01 -21.55 -7.82
CA LYS A 770 10.38 -20.48 -7.03
C LYS A 770 9.94 -19.34 -7.92
N LYS A 771 9.01 -18.52 -7.45
CA LYS A 771 8.56 -17.31 -8.16
C LYS A 771 9.47 -16.12 -7.83
N PRO A 772 9.59 -15.14 -8.74
CA PRO A 772 10.41 -13.94 -8.51
C PRO A 772 9.85 -13.00 -7.44
N PHE A 773 8.53 -13.04 -7.20
CA PHE A 773 7.82 -12.20 -6.21
C PHE A 773 6.98 -13.09 -5.29
N SER A 774 6.95 -12.77 -4.00
CA SER A 774 6.19 -13.47 -2.97
C SER A 774 5.92 -12.54 -1.77
N GLY A 775 4.66 -12.42 -1.36
CA GLY A 775 4.26 -11.62 -0.20
C GLY A 775 3.22 -12.32 0.67
N ASP A 776 3.19 -11.96 1.95
CA ASP A 776 2.30 -12.54 2.97
C ASP A 776 0.83 -12.10 2.82
N SER A 777 0.59 -11.08 1.99
CA SER A 777 -0.75 -10.61 1.63
C SER A 777 -0.84 -10.32 0.14
N MET A 778 -2.09 -10.30 -0.36
CA MET A 778 -2.40 -9.96 -1.75
C MET A 778 -1.87 -8.57 -2.13
N ALA A 779 -2.05 -7.58 -1.25
CA ALA A 779 -1.59 -6.22 -1.46
C ALA A 779 -0.06 -6.13 -1.51
N THR A 780 0.63 -6.87 -0.63
CA THR A 780 2.10 -6.95 -0.61
C THR A 780 2.63 -7.56 -1.91
N LEU A 781 2.04 -8.65 -2.39
CA LEU A 781 2.44 -9.26 -3.66
C LEU A 781 2.24 -8.31 -4.85
N MET A 782 1.11 -7.60 -4.90
CA MET A 782 0.84 -6.59 -5.92
C MET A 782 1.86 -5.43 -5.88
N TYR A 783 2.20 -4.95 -4.69
CA TYR A 783 3.23 -3.92 -4.51
C TYR A 783 4.60 -4.38 -5.02
N GLN A 784 5.02 -5.60 -4.68
CA GLN A 784 6.29 -6.16 -5.15
C GLN A 784 6.35 -6.28 -6.67
N ILE A 785 5.26 -6.77 -7.28
CA ILE A 785 5.16 -6.85 -8.74
C ILE A 785 5.29 -5.46 -9.36
N ALA A 786 4.66 -4.43 -8.78
CA ALA A 786 4.71 -3.07 -9.31
C ALA A 786 6.06 -2.37 -9.10
N ASN A 787 6.70 -2.53 -7.94
CA ASN A 787 7.75 -1.62 -7.48
C ASN A 787 9.09 -2.28 -7.11
N GLU A 788 9.13 -3.57 -6.78
CA GLU A 788 10.37 -4.22 -6.31
C GLU A 788 11.08 -5.01 -7.42
N GLU A 789 12.41 -4.96 -7.45
CA GLU A 789 13.22 -5.80 -8.33
C GLU A 789 13.09 -7.28 -7.96
N PRO A 790 13.05 -8.21 -8.95
CA PRO A 790 12.97 -9.63 -8.67
C PRO A 790 14.26 -10.14 -7.99
N ILE A 791 14.13 -11.14 -7.12
CA ILE A 791 15.30 -11.82 -6.56
C ILE A 791 16.16 -12.40 -7.70
N THR A 792 17.49 -12.29 -7.62
CA THR A 792 18.35 -12.71 -8.73
C THR A 792 18.39 -14.23 -8.88
N LEU A 793 18.51 -14.72 -10.12
CA LEU A 793 18.62 -16.16 -10.38
C LEU A 793 19.83 -16.79 -9.66
N ASP A 794 20.96 -16.07 -9.58
CA ASP A 794 22.17 -16.53 -8.90
C ASP A 794 21.99 -16.71 -7.39
N ALA A 795 21.14 -15.90 -6.75
CA ALA A 795 20.85 -16.05 -5.33
C ALA A 795 20.06 -17.34 -5.04
N LEU A 796 19.26 -17.83 -5.99
CA LEU A 796 18.45 -19.05 -5.82
C LEU A 796 19.12 -20.30 -6.37
N ARG A 797 19.82 -20.20 -7.50
CA ARG A 797 20.48 -21.32 -8.16
C ARG A 797 21.81 -20.87 -8.78
N PRO A 798 22.90 -20.88 -8.00
CA PRO A 798 24.23 -20.54 -8.49
C PRO A 798 24.68 -21.44 -9.66
N GLY A 799 25.40 -20.86 -10.63
CA GLY A 799 25.96 -21.61 -11.77
C GLY A 799 25.05 -21.70 -12.99
N LEU A 800 23.95 -20.93 -13.04
CA LEU A 800 23.15 -20.78 -14.25
C LEU A 800 23.92 -19.99 -15.33
N PRO A 801 23.79 -20.33 -16.63
CA PRO A 801 24.45 -19.59 -17.70
C PRO A 801 24.04 -18.11 -17.70
N GLN A 802 25.01 -17.20 -17.80
CA GLN A 802 24.78 -15.74 -17.79
C GLN A 802 23.73 -15.29 -18.82
N CYS A 803 23.66 -15.96 -19.98
CA CYS A 803 22.64 -15.65 -21.00
C CYS A 803 21.21 -15.85 -20.48
N THR A 804 20.96 -16.80 -19.58
CA THR A 804 19.63 -17.00 -18.98
C THR A 804 19.26 -15.87 -18.02
N GLN A 805 20.23 -15.36 -17.27
CA GLN A 805 20.03 -14.20 -16.39
C GLN A 805 19.69 -12.95 -17.18
N ALA A 806 20.39 -12.70 -18.31
CA ALA A 806 20.13 -11.56 -19.16
C ALA A 806 18.70 -11.59 -19.75
N ILE A 807 18.25 -12.77 -20.20
CA ILE A 807 16.89 -12.96 -20.75
C ILE A 807 15.83 -12.69 -19.68
N VAL A 808 15.98 -13.29 -18.49
CA VAL A 808 15.02 -13.12 -17.38
C VAL A 808 15.00 -11.67 -16.90
N LYS A 809 16.16 -11.04 -16.71
CA LYS A 809 16.26 -9.64 -16.30
C LYS A 809 15.53 -8.72 -17.28
N LYS A 810 15.80 -8.88 -18.59
CA LYS A 810 15.17 -8.05 -19.61
C LYS A 810 13.67 -8.29 -19.75
N ALA A 811 13.20 -9.53 -19.58
CA ALA A 811 11.76 -9.82 -19.60
C ALA A 811 11.02 -9.24 -18.38
N LEU A 812 11.69 -9.16 -17.22
CA LEU A 812 11.12 -8.70 -15.95
C LEU A 812 11.35 -7.21 -15.63
N GLU A 813 11.85 -6.42 -16.59
CA GLU A 813 11.97 -4.96 -16.45
C GLU A 813 10.61 -4.34 -16.09
N LYS A 814 10.56 -3.41 -15.13
CA LYS A 814 9.27 -2.82 -14.71
C LYS A 814 8.69 -1.89 -15.77
N LYS A 815 9.55 -1.09 -16.38
CA LYS A 815 9.21 -0.18 -17.47
C LYS A 815 9.01 -0.96 -18.77
N VAL A 816 7.85 -0.78 -19.40
CA VAL A 816 7.44 -1.55 -20.58
C VAL A 816 8.37 -1.28 -21.78
N GLU A 817 8.89 -0.07 -21.90
CA GLU A 817 9.86 0.37 -22.90
C GLU A 817 11.25 -0.29 -22.77
N ASN A 818 11.60 -0.81 -21.58
CA ASN A 818 12.88 -1.47 -21.33
C ASN A 818 12.83 -2.99 -21.58
N ARG A 819 11.63 -3.56 -21.70
CA ARG A 819 11.44 -4.99 -21.99
C ARG A 819 11.76 -5.31 -23.45
N TYR A 820 11.74 -6.60 -23.78
CA TYR A 820 11.58 -7.01 -25.18
C TYR A 820 10.32 -6.37 -25.76
N GLN A 821 10.44 -5.74 -26.93
CA GLN A 821 9.31 -5.08 -27.56
C GLN A 821 8.46 -6.06 -28.37
N ARG A 822 9.01 -7.23 -28.69
CA ARG A 822 8.33 -8.35 -29.33
C ARG A 822 8.77 -9.68 -28.75
N ALA A 823 7.87 -10.66 -28.70
CA ALA A 823 8.19 -11.99 -28.20
C ALA A 823 9.22 -12.72 -29.10
N SER A 824 9.25 -12.40 -30.40
CA SER A 824 10.30 -12.83 -31.33
C SER A 824 11.71 -12.38 -30.94
N GLU A 825 11.88 -11.22 -30.30
CA GLU A 825 13.18 -10.77 -29.78
C GLU A 825 13.67 -11.67 -28.65
N MET A 826 12.76 -12.00 -27.71
CA MET A 826 13.03 -12.94 -26.62
C MET A 826 13.34 -14.34 -27.17
N ALA A 827 12.58 -14.81 -28.16
CA ALA A 827 12.82 -16.09 -28.84
C ALA A 827 14.22 -16.15 -29.48
N ASN A 828 14.67 -15.06 -30.12
CA ASN A 828 15.99 -14.97 -30.72
C ASN A 828 17.12 -14.99 -29.67
N ASP A 829 16.95 -14.33 -28.53
CA ASP A 829 17.91 -14.43 -27.42
C ASP A 829 17.96 -15.84 -26.83
N ILE A 830 16.81 -16.50 -26.69
CA ILE A 830 16.74 -17.90 -26.24
C ILE A 830 17.48 -18.83 -27.22
N LYS A 831 17.25 -18.70 -28.53
CA LYS A 831 17.96 -19.46 -29.58
C LYS A 831 19.48 -19.26 -29.48
N ARG A 832 19.94 -18.02 -29.27
CA ARG A 832 21.37 -17.71 -29.06
C ARG A 832 21.92 -18.34 -27.78
N CYS A 833 21.21 -18.23 -26.67
CA CYS A 833 21.60 -18.81 -25.38
C CYS A 833 21.69 -20.35 -25.46
N MET A 834 20.73 -21.01 -26.14
CA MET A 834 20.77 -22.46 -26.37
C MET A 834 21.98 -22.89 -27.20
N ALA A 835 22.34 -22.12 -28.24
CA ALA A 835 23.54 -22.37 -29.05
C ALA A 835 24.83 -22.21 -28.23
N GLN A 836 24.91 -21.19 -27.36
CA GLN A 836 26.04 -20.98 -26.45
C GLN A 836 26.20 -22.15 -25.46
N ILE A 837 25.11 -22.60 -24.84
CA ILE A 837 25.12 -23.75 -23.92
C ILE A 837 25.57 -25.03 -24.64
N ALA A 838 25.10 -25.26 -25.86
CA ALA A 838 25.51 -26.41 -26.67
C ALA A 838 27.00 -26.37 -27.04
N ALA A 839 27.53 -25.18 -27.37
CA ALA A 839 28.94 -24.99 -27.67
C ALA A 839 29.83 -25.21 -26.44
N GLN A 840 29.46 -24.67 -25.28
CA GLN A 840 30.17 -24.86 -24.01
C GLN A 840 30.22 -26.34 -23.60
N ARG A 841 29.12 -27.08 -23.79
CA ARG A 841 29.07 -28.51 -23.53
C ARG A 841 30.00 -29.30 -24.45
N LYS A 842 30.04 -28.99 -25.74
CA LYS A 842 30.97 -29.63 -26.70
C LYS A 842 32.43 -29.33 -26.37
N SER A 843 32.76 -28.11 -25.94
CA SER A 843 34.12 -27.75 -25.52
C SER A 843 34.53 -28.44 -24.22
N ALA A 844 33.60 -28.64 -23.27
CA ALA A 844 33.84 -29.38 -22.04
C ALA A 844 34.01 -30.89 -22.29
N GLU A 845 33.27 -31.46 -23.24
CA GLU A 845 33.41 -32.88 -23.66
C GLU A 845 34.65 -33.13 -24.54
N ALA A 846 35.26 -32.10 -25.13
CA ALA A 846 36.45 -32.20 -25.97
C ALA A 846 37.78 -31.88 -25.26
N ALA A 847 37.75 -31.50 -23.98
CA ALA A 847 38.95 -31.34 -23.18
C ALA A 847 39.50 -32.73 -22.80
N PRO A 848 40.73 -33.11 -23.20
CA PRO A 848 41.32 -34.37 -22.75
C PRO A 848 41.50 -34.34 -21.22
N GLU A 849 41.09 -35.41 -20.54
CA GLU A 849 41.46 -35.67 -19.14
C GLU A 849 42.99 -35.65 -19.05
N GLY A 850 43.54 -34.55 -18.54
CA GLY A 850 44.97 -34.34 -18.34
C GLY A 850 45.26 -34.17 -16.86
N ASP A 851 45.85 -35.21 -16.30
CA ASP A 851 46.69 -35.32 -15.10
C ASP A 851 46.23 -34.63 -13.79
N ALA A 852 45.69 -35.46 -12.90
CA ALA A 852 45.82 -35.33 -11.45
C ALA A 852 46.55 -36.55 -10.89
#